data_AF-A0A6C0P2D8-F1
#
_entry.id   AF-A0A6C0P2D8-F1
#
_cell.length_a   1.000
_cell.length_b   1.000
_cell.length_c   1.000
_cell.angle_alpha   90.00
_cell.angle_beta   90.00
_cell.angle_gamma   90.00
#
_symmetry.space_group_name_H-M   'P 1'
#
loop_
_entity.id
_entity.type
_entity.pdbx_description
1 polymer ?
#
loop_
_entity_poly.entity_id
_entity_poly.type
_entity_poly.pdbx_seq_one_letter_code
_entity_poly.pdbx_strand_id
1 'polypeptide(L)'
;MELNEQPQKSPFSYHAGLLNRLLAVYLLTMFGGVLILGAESTLDAHFEEMFPFPLVIVSLGALLLGLALLFISALRLQPVFSVLPFSAAPGNRLSDEIGINTALRRLYRLPYELLYGIILFGLLFSVVLHGKDCFQSIGLEMDGYRLLGTMVGEQSLFIFIAIILFTSVRRMLRPVLMRLQPLPSGFDGRASVAQPLVITYTCTFIVTILSLLQLAIVTSRPHETMDPYKFGIIALFYFIMGLSLFCYVTMQFRQELRRLIRGIRGLVGGYDLPPNEAEAFLHDEAGELAIAFNELKNRINREYDSLERELKLAYNVQQKLLPPGDLTIGSYRIAARCQSYREVGGDFFDVVSLGPSRFAIMIGDVSGKGLPAALLMSAQLLVFRSEIRRNGSPSEVLARMNRQLCEAMGEEGSVTIGVGVIDLTNNQVQYASAGHLSPYVVARDGNFKALDCSSLPIGFDPEAVYEEITLQLESGDRFLLYTDGLIEAVNQRGEMYSFEGLEAELSTWNTVADLEAVIDEWLSRVDRECGPGQDDRTVVVLELAGEYRSLLGKLNLAPGEQGTSPAPFDNPFLSREWSVRSILGDERLIAMKIGDWMDERWPECDIREDAQSAICEAMINAIEHGNKLQPNKYVTVIAQIGGMLAVCRVYDEGGGHFPRLSRDEDEMRKKLESEDPRGWGLVMIDSLADYWTTGRDERGFYTELYFMRKSRNAPDGQST
;
A
#
# COMPACT_ATOMS: atom_id res chain seq x y z
N MET A 1 -9.60 -7.59 6.46
CA MET A 1 -9.12 -7.49 7.86
C MET A 1 -9.06 -8.91 8.42
N GLU A 2 -7.99 -9.65 8.11
CA GLU A 2 -7.64 -10.92 8.77
C GLU A 2 -6.16 -10.80 9.11
N LEU A 3 -5.88 -10.59 10.40
CA LEU A 3 -4.53 -10.60 10.95
C LEU A 3 -4.03 -12.04 10.87
N ASN A 4 -3.10 -12.30 9.96
CA ASN A 4 -2.37 -13.54 9.86
C ASN A 4 -1.43 -13.65 11.07
N GLU A 5 -1.96 -14.06 12.22
CA GLU A 5 -1.17 -14.42 13.39
C GLU A 5 -0.33 -15.66 13.06
N GLN A 6 0.93 -15.44 12.67
CA GLN A 6 1.91 -16.52 12.67
C GLN A 6 1.99 -17.11 14.08
N PRO A 7 2.06 -18.45 14.22
CA PRO A 7 2.13 -19.08 15.53
C PRO A 7 3.42 -18.66 16.24
N GLN A 8 3.30 -17.86 17.29
CA GLN A 8 4.37 -17.60 18.25
C GLN A 8 4.91 -18.96 18.72
N LYS A 9 6.12 -19.31 18.29
CA LYS A 9 6.84 -20.50 18.78
C LYS A 9 6.90 -20.44 20.30
N SER A 10 6.46 -21.51 20.96
CA SER A 10 6.38 -21.58 22.42
C SER A 10 7.75 -21.33 23.09
N PRO A 11 7.78 -20.63 24.24
CA PRO A 11 9.02 -20.30 24.96
C PRO A 11 9.84 -21.53 25.41
N PHE A 12 9.26 -22.73 25.37
CA PHE A 12 9.91 -23.99 25.77
C PHE A 12 11.07 -24.43 24.86
N SER A 13 11.05 -24.10 23.56
CA SER A 13 12.14 -24.42 22.62
C SER A 13 13.43 -23.63 22.91
N TYR A 14 13.29 -22.45 23.53
CA TYR A 14 14.37 -21.49 23.71
C TYR A 14 15.27 -21.82 24.91
N HIS A 15 14.72 -22.42 25.96
CA HIS A 15 15.48 -22.78 27.16
C HIS A 15 16.45 -23.95 26.94
N ALA A 16 16.10 -24.93 26.10
CA ALA A 16 16.98 -26.05 25.76
C ALA A 16 18.22 -25.60 24.97
N GLY A 17 18.05 -24.68 24.02
CA GLY A 17 19.16 -24.11 23.24
C GLY A 17 20.11 -23.25 24.08
N LEU A 18 19.59 -22.56 25.10
CA LEU A 18 20.37 -21.79 26.06
C LEU A 18 21.18 -22.70 26.99
N LEU A 19 20.54 -23.72 27.57
CA LEU A 19 21.19 -24.68 28.45
C LEU A 19 22.34 -25.40 27.74
N ASN A 20 22.14 -25.85 26.50
CA ASN A 20 23.19 -26.49 25.70
C ASN A 20 24.38 -25.56 25.43
N ARG A 21 24.13 -24.27 25.20
CA ARG A 21 25.20 -23.29 24.97
C ARG A 21 25.95 -22.96 26.25
N LEU A 22 25.26 -22.83 27.38
CA LEU A 22 25.89 -22.64 28.69
C LEU A 22 26.73 -23.86 29.07
N LEU A 23 26.22 -25.06 28.83
CA LEU A 23 26.95 -26.32 29.04
C LEU A 23 28.19 -26.41 28.14
N ALA A 24 28.10 -25.92 26.90
CA ALA A 24 29.25 -25.82 26.03
C ALA A 24 30.27 -24.76 26.48
N VAL A 25 29.84 -23.66 27.12
CA VAL A 25 30.76 -22.72 27.80
C VAL A 25 31.52 -23.44 28.93
N TYR A 26 30.86 -24.29 29.72
CA TYR A 26 31.53 -25.12 30.74
C TYR A 26 32.53 -26.10 30.15
N LEU A 27 32.16 -26.81 29.07
CA LEU A 27 33.06 -27.74 28.40
C LEU A 27 34.27 -27.02 27.81
N LEU A 28 34.07 -25.81 27.28
CA LEU A 28 35.13 -25.00 26.72
C LEU A 28 36.08 -24.45 27.79
N THR A 29 35.56 -23.97 28.93
CA THR A 29 36.42 -23.53 30.05
C THR A 29 37.18 -24.71 30.67
N MET A 30 36.57 -25.89 30.74
CA MET A 30 37.24 -27.15 31.11
C MET A 30 38.36 -27.51 30.14
N PHE A 31 38.08 -27.50 28.84
CA PHE A 31 39.05 -27.82 27.81
C PHE A 31 40.21 -26.81 27.80
N GLY A 32 39.92 -25.52 28.03
CA GLY A 32 40.92 -24.49 28.22
C GLY A 32 41.85 -24.79 29.40
N GLY A 33 41.31 -25.22 30.55
CA GLY A 33 42.11 -25.69 31.70
C GLY A 33 42.99 -26.91 31.36
N VAL A 34 42.45 -27.87 30.58
CA VAL A 34 43.20 -29.06 30.13
C VAL A 34 44.29 -28.72 29.11
N LEU A 35 44.09 -27.71 28.25
CA LEU A 35 45.13 -27.23 27.36
C LEU A 35 46.27 -26.54 28.11
N ILE A 36 45.95 -25.79 29.19
CA ILE A 36 46.97 -25.22 30.09
C ILE A 36 47.79 -26.36 30.72
N LEU A 37 47.12 -27.40 31.24
CA LEU A 37 47.74 -28.65 31.77
C LEU A 37 48.68 -29.34 30.76
N GLY A 38 48.24 -29.44 29.49
CA GLY A 38 48.98 -30.14 28.44
C GLY A 38 50.19 -29.36 27.89
N ALA A 39 50.07 -28.03 27.81
CA ALA A 39 51.14 -27.17 27.32
C ALA A 39 52.30 -27.07 28.32
N GLU A 40 52.01 -27.04 29.61
CA GLU A 40 53.03 -26.97 30.67
C GLU A 40 53.79 -28.30 30.81
N SER A 41 53.09 -29.44 30.77
CA SER A 41 53.72 -30.78 30.81
C SER A 41 54.57 -31.11 29.58
N THR A 42 54.30 -30.47 28.42
CA THR A 42 55.13 -30.63 27.21
C THR A 42 56.31 -29.65 27.15
N LEU A 43 56.20 -28.47 27.77
CA LEU A 43 57.34 -27.57 28.00
C LEU A 43 58.36 -28.19 28.99
N ASP A 44 57.89 -28.93 29.99
CA ASP A 44 58.74 -29.66 30.94
C ASP A 44 59.48 -30.86 30.32
N ALA A 45 58.95 -31.46 29.25
CA ALA A 45 59.57 -32.63 28.60
C ALA A 45 60.91 -32.34 27.89
N HIS A 46 61.35 -31.08 27.83
CA HIS A 46 62.70 -30.69 27.39
C HIS A 46 63.60 -30.19 28.54
N PHE A 47 63.12 -30.25 29.78
CA PHE A 47 63.74 -29.68 30.98
C PHE A 47 64.02 -30.71 32.10
N GLU A 48 63.95 -32.01 31.82
CA GLU A 48 64.25 -33.08 32.79
C GLU A 48 65.69 -33.06 33.36
N GLU A 49 66.61 -32.25 32.81
CA GLU A 49 68.00 -32.22 33.28
C GLU A 49 68.33 -31.13 34.33
N MET A 50 67.39 -30.27 34.78
CA MET A 50 67.81 -29.13 35.63
C MET A 50 67.00 -28.80 36.90
N PHE A 51 65.83 -29.40 37.20
CA PHE A 51 65.15 -29.15 38.49
C PHE A 51 64.38 -30.37 39.04
N PRO A 52 64.37 -30.61 40.37
CA PRO A 52 63.70 -31.75 40.99
C PRO A 52 62.31 -31.33 41.49
N PHE A 53 61.39 -30.99 40.59
CA PHE A 53 59.98 -30.87 40.97
C PHE A 53 59.19 -32.05 40.43
N PRO A 54 58.42 -32.78 41.27
CA PRO A 54 57.62 -33.88 40.78
C PRO A 54 56.50 -33.32 39.90
N LEU A 55 56.33 -33.89 38.71
CA LEU A 55 55.19 -33.76 37.77
C LEU A 55 53.82 -33.59 38.47
N VAL A 56 53.70 -34.12 39.69
CA VAL A 56 52.60 -33.97 40.63
C VAL A 56 52.25 -32.51 40.95
N ILE A 57 53.20 -31.59 41.17
CA ILE A 57 52.92 -30.20 41.59
C ILE A 57 52.32 -29.38 40.44
N VAL A 58 52.89 -29.50 39.23
CA VAL A 58 52.39 -28.86 38.00
C VAL A 58 51.00 -29.40 37.65
N SER A 59 50.85 -30.72 37.69
CA SER A 59 49.55 -31.38 37.46
C SER A 59 48.50 -30.97 38.50
N LEU A 60 48.89 -30.78 39.76
CA LEU A 60 48.01 -30.32 40.83
C LEU A 60 47.63 -28.84 40.66
N GLY A 61 48.58 -27.99 40.30
CA GLY A 61 48.37 -26.57 40.04
C GLY A 61 47.36 -26.30 38.93
N ALA A 62 47.48 -27.03 37.83
CA ALA A 62 46.61 -26.84 36.70
C ALA A 62 45.27 -27.61 36.83
N LEU A 63 45.19 -28.66 37.65
CA LEU A 63 43.92 -29.23 38.14
C LEU A 63 43.17 -28.20 39.01
N LEU A 64 43.88 -27.50 39.90
CA LEU A 64 43.30 -26.44 40.74
C LEU A 64 42.79 -25.27 39.89
N LEU A 65 43.47 -24.92 38.79
CA LEU A 65 42.99 -23.91 37.84
C LEU A 65 41.72 -24.35 37.11
N GLY A 66 41.68 -25.58 36.60
CA GLY A 66 40.49 -26.13 35.96
C GLY A 66 39.28 -26.13 36.91
N LEU A 67 39.50 -26.54 38.16
CA LEU A 67 38.49 -26.51 39.22
C LEU A 67 38.09 -25.07 39.59
N ALA A 68 39.02 -24.12 39.66
CA ALA A 68 38.74 -22.72 39.94
C ALA A 68 37.91 -22.06 38.83
N LEU A 69 38.25 -22.31 37.56
CA LEU A 69 37.50 -21.78 36.40
C LEU A 69 36.10 -22.40 36.32
N LEU A 70 35.98 -23.70 36.60
CA LEU A 70 34.70 -24.37 36.75
C LEU A 70 33.86 -23.76 37.88
N PHE A 71 34.47 -23.55 39.04
CA PHE A 71 33.80 -23.02 40.22
C PHE A 71 33.35 -21.56 40.01
N ILE A 72 34.19 -20.71 39.42
CA ILE A 72 33.84 -19.33 39.07
C ILE A 72 32.71 -19.31 38.04
N SER A 73 32.80 -20.15 37.00
CA SER A 73 31.72 -20.29 36.00
C SER A 73 30.43 -20.78 36.65
N ALA A 74 30.51 -21.73 37.58
CA ALA A 74 29.39 -22.28 38.34
C ALA A 74 28.71 -21.24 39.23
N LEU A 75 29.45 -20.55 40.08
CA LEU A 75 28.90 -19.52 40.97
C LEU A 75 28.25 -18.36 40.19
N ARG A 76 28.81 -18.01 39.02
CA ARG A 76 28.30 -16.90 38.22
C ARG A 76 27.08 -17.27 37.39
N LEU A 77 27.02 -18.50 36.87
CA LEU A 77 25.89 -19.00 36.08
C LEU A 77 24.77 -19.59 36.94
N GLN A 78 25.02 -20.01 38.18
CA GLN A 78 24.00 -20.53 39.10
C GLN A 78 22.78 -19.59 39.25
N PRO A 79 22.92 -18.26 39.46
CA PRO A 79 21.78 -17.36 39.49
C PRO A 79 21.08 -17.19 38.12
N VAL A 80 21.78 -17.43 37.01
CA VAL A 80 21.16 -17.45 35.67
C VAL A 80 20.28 -18.69 35.55
N PHE A 81 20.77 -19.85 36.00
CA PHE A 81 20.02 -21.11 36.03
C PHE A 81 18.85 -21.10 37.02
N SER A 82 18.92 -20.32 38.10
CA SER A 82 17.80 -20.21 39.06
C SER A 82 16.67 -19.32 38.56
N VAL A 83 16.95 -18.35 37.68
CA VAL A 83 15.95 -17.43 37.13
C VAL A 83 15.28 -18.01 35.87
N LEU A 84 16.00 -18.81 35.08
CA LEU A 84 15.49 -19.41 33.83
C LEU A 84 14.24 -20.31 33.96
N PRO A 85 14.05 -21.13 35.02
CA PRO A 85 12.87 -21.99 35.14
C PRO A 85 11.64 -21.32 35.78
N PHE A 86 11.76 -20.13 36.40
CA PHE A 86 10.66 -19.50 37.15
C PHE A 86 9.80 -18.50 36.35
N SER A 87 10.19 -18.14 35.12
CA SER A 87 9.42 -17.23 34.25
C SER A 87 8.08 -17.81 33.73
N ALA A 88 7.68 -19.00 34.18
CA ALA A 88 6.47 -19.70 33.73
C ALA A 88 5.27 -19.60 34.70
N ALA A 89 5.42 -19.00 35.89
CA ALA A 89 4.32 -18.88 36.86
C ALA A 89 3.68 -17.47 36.81
N PRO A 90 2.38 -17.35 36.49
CA PRO A 90 1.72 -16.04 36.43
C PRO A 90 1.45 -15.55 37.86
N GLY A 91 2.32 -14.69 38.40
CA GLY A 91 2.07 -14.13 39.74
C GLY A 91 2.97 -13.01 40.26
N ASN A 92 4.20 -12.78 39.75
CA ASN A 92 5.10 -11.82 40.42
C ASN A 92 6.03 -11.02 39.47
N ARG A 93 5.45 -10.14 38.65
CA ARG A 93 6.15 -9.45 37.54
C ARG A 93 7.33 -8.55 37.94
N LEU A 94 7.33 -7.93 39.13
CA LEU A 94 8.38 -6.96 39.54
C LEU A 94 9.66 -7.61 40.11
N SER A 95 9.55 -8.75 40.81
CA SER A 95 10.73 -9.50 41.29
C SER A 95 11.45 -10.22 40.14
N ASP A 96 10.69 -10.64 39.13
CA ASP A 96 11.20 -11.39 37.97
C ASP A 96 12.03 -10.50 37.05
N GLU A 97 11.62 -9.24 36.79
CA GLU A 97 12.43 -8.29 36.00
C GLU A 97 13.79 -8.01 36.63
N ILE A 98 13.85 -7.76 37.95
CA ILE A 98 15.12 -7.49 38.65
C ILE A 98 16.05 -8.71 38.60
N GLY A 99 15.48 -9.92 38.73
CA GLY A 99 16.20 -11.19 38.62
C GLY A 99 16.78 -11.42 37.22
N ILE A 100 15.96 -11.22 36.18
CA ILE A 100 16.36 -11.36 34.77
C ILE A 100 17.44 -10.35 34.40
N ASN A 101 17.27 -9.09 34.82
CA ASN A 101 18.25 -8.02 34.59
C ASN A 101 19.60 -8.31 35.25
N THR A 102 19.57 -8.88 36.44
CA THR A 102 20.78 -9.29 37.18
C THR A 102 21.46 -10.49 36.50
N ALA A 103 20.69 -11.46 36.01
CA ALA A 103 21.20 -12.61 35.26
C ALA A 103 21.86 -12.19 33.93
N LEU A 104 21.22 -11.29 33.17
CA LEU A 104 21.75 -10.75 31.92
C LEU A 104 23.04 -9.96 32.11
N ARG A 105 23.13 -9.12 33.16
CA ARG A 105 24.38 -8.41 33.52
C ARG A 105 25.53 -9.38 33.79
N ARG A 106 25.27 -10.47 34.50
CA ARG A 106 26.28 -11.50 34.80
C ARG A 106 26.71 -12.25 33.55
N LEU A 107 25.77 -12.59 32.67
CA LEU A 107 26.07 -13.28 31.42
C LEU A 107 26.90 -12.43 30.45
N TYR A 108 26.62 -11.12 30.39
CA TYR A 108 27.40 -10.17 29.58
C TYR A 108 28.83 -9.98 30.11
N ARG A 109 29.01 -9.95 31.45
CA ARG A 109 30.32 -9.77 32.09
C ARG A 109 31.18 -11.03 32.11
N LEU A 110 30.57 -12.21 32.00
CA LEU A 110 31.26 -13.50 32.14
C LEU A 110 32.53 -13.64 31.27
N PRO A 111 32.55 -13.28 29.97
CA PRO A 111 33.78 -13.37 29.17
C PRO A 111 34.91 -12.50 29.74
N TYR A 112 34.58 -11.28 30.20
CA TYR A 112 35.57 -10.35 30.75
C TYR A 112 36.07 -10.80 32.11
N GLU A 113 35.18 -11.29 32.97
CA GLU A 113 35.56 -11.84 34.29
C GLU A 113 36.46 -13.06 34.15
N LEU A 114 36.19 -13.94 33.16
CA LEU A 114 37.05 -15.08 32.84
C LEU A 114 38.42 -14.62 32.33
N LEU A 115 38.45 -13.62 31.42
CA LEU A 115 39.70 -13.05 30.92
C LEU A 115 40.58 -12.53 32.06
N TYR A 116 40.04 -11.66 32.93
CA TYR A 116 40.81 -11.12 34.06
C TYR A 116 41.17 -12.20 35.09
N GLY A 117 40.28 -13.15 35.33
CA GLY A 117 40.50 -14.25 36.26
C GLY A 117 41.65 -15.16 35.85
N ILE A 118 41.73 -15.53 34.57
CA ILE A 118 42.82 -16.37 34.04
C ILE A 118 44.16 -15.63 34.10
N ILE A 119 44.18 -14.34 33.72
CA ILE A 119 45.41 -13.53 33.76
C ILE A 119 45.92 -13.37 35.20
N LEU A 120 45.03 -13.04 36.14
CA LEU A 120 45.40 -12.88 37.55
C LEU A 120 45.84 -14.20 38.19
N PHE A 121 45.15 -15.30 37.86
CA PHE A 121 45.55 -16.63 38.32
C PHE A 121 46.93 -16.99 37.80
N GLY A 122 47.19 -16.79 36.51
CA GLY A 122 48.51 -17.06 35.92
C GLY A 122 49.62 -16.31 36.65
N LEU A 123 49.38 -15.04 37.01
CA LEU A 123 50.34 -14.24 37.77
C LEU A 123 50.57 -14.79 39.19
N LEU A 124 49.50 -15.10 39.93
CA LEU A 124 49.61 -15.65 41.28
C LEU A 124 50.25 -17.04 41.29
N PHE A 125 49.89 -17.88 40.32
CA PHE A 125 50.41 -19.22 40.16
C PHE A 125 51.92 -19.21 39.94
N SER A 126 52.39 -18.40 38.99
CA SER A 126 53.81 -18.24 38.69
C SER A 126 54.61 -17.74 39.90
N VAL A 127 54.05 -16.79 40.67
CA VAL A 127 54.67 -16.28 41.92
C VAL A 127 54.74 -17.34 43.01
N VAL A 128 53.70 -18.18 43.17
CA VAL A 128 53.68 -19.22 44.20
C VAL A 128 54.61 -20.37 43.85
N LEU A 129 54.60 -20.80 42.59
CA LEU A 129 55.35 -21.96 42.13
C LEU A 129 56.86 -21.72 42.20
N HIS A 130 57.28 -20.54 41.76
CA HIS A 130 58.69 -20.12 41.75
C HIS A 130 59.09 -19.26 42.96
N GLY A 131 58.18 -19.02 43.90
CA GLY A 131 58.39 -18.08 45.01
C GLY A 131 59.53 -18.48 45.93
N LYS A 132 59.72 -19.78 46.16
CA LYS A 132 60.84 -20.33 46.95
C LYS A 132 62.18 -20.16 46.22
N ASP A 133 62.19 -20.39 44.91
CA ASP A 133 63.40 -20.28 44.07
C ASP A 133 63.79 -18.82 43.86
N CYS A 134 62.81 -17.93 43.79
CA CYS A 134 63.00 -16.48 43.79
C CYS A 134 63.58 -16.00 45.14
N PHE A 135 63.18 -16.59 46.26
CA PHE A 135 63.73 -16.25 47.59
C PHE A 135 65.15 -16.80 47.81
N GLN A 136 65.45 -17.99 47.28
CA GLN A 136 66.76 -18.63 47.39
C GLN A 136 67.81 -18.02 46.43
N SER A 137 67.40 -17.57 45.24
CA SER A 137 68.28 -16.89 44.27
C SER A 137 68.75 -15.50 44.70
N ILE A 138 68.11 -14.89 45.72
CA ILE A 138 68.57 -13.62 46.33
C ILE A 138 69.89 -13.81 47.13
N GLY A 139 70.29 -15.05 47.45
CA GLY A 139 71.46 -15.35 48.29
C GLY A 139 72.61 -16.15 47.66
N LEU A 140 72.46 -16.73 46.46
CA LEU A 140 73.48 -17.54 45.79
C LEU A 140 73.45 -17.28 44.26
N GLU A 141 74.61 -17.34 43.60
CA GLU A 141 74.81 -17.24 42.14
C GLU A 141 74.01 -18.30 41.37
N MET A 142 72.69 -18.15 41.28
CA MET A 142 71.78 -18.95 40.47
C MET A 142 71.18 -18.08 39.36
N ASP A 143 70.91 -18.72 38.21
CA ASP A 143 70.40 -18.17 36.95
C ASP A 143 69.05 -17.41 37.06
N GLY A 144 68.99 -16.30 37.80
CA GLY A 144 67.75 -15.52 38.01
C GLY A 144 67.13 -14.98 36.72
N TYR A 145 67.93 -14.80 35.67
CA TYR A 145 67.44 -14.43 34.34
C TYR A 145 66.65 -15.58 33.68
N ARG A 146 67.02 -16.85 33.89
CA ARG A 146 66.25 -17.99 33.35
C ARG A 146 64.91 -18.13 34.05
N LEU A 147 64.86 -17.91 35.37
CA LEU A 147 63.62 -17.88 36.14
C LEU A 147 62.68 -16.76 35.67
N LEU A 148 63.24 -15.59 35.35
CA LEU A 148 62.45 -14.51 34.75
C LEU A 148 61.89 -14.91 33.38
N GLY A 149 62.69 -15.61 32.56
CA GLY A 149 62.28 -16.13 31.26
C GLY A 149 61.12 -17.13 31.36
N THR A 150 61.16 -18.06 32.31
CA THR A 150 60.07 -19.03 32.53
C THR A 150 58.80 -18.35 32.99
N MET A 151 58.87 -17.44 33.97
CA MET A 151 57.72 -16.66 34.42
C MET A 151 57.08 -15.84 33.29
N VAL A 152 57.90 -15.15 32.47
CA VAL A 152 57.41 -14.38 31.31
C VAL A 152 56.71 -15.28 30.29
N GLY A 153 57.24 -16.48 30.07
CA GLY A 153 56.64 -17.48 29.20
C GLY A 153 55.29 -17.99 29.67
N GLU A 154 55.20 -18.35 30.95
CA GLU A 154 53.96 -18.74 31.61
C GLU A 154 52.90 -17.65 31.45
N GLN A 155 53.24 -16.38 31.73
CA GLN A 155 52.29 -15.27 31.56
C GLN A 155 51.82 -15.12 30.11
N SER A 156 52.71 -15.29 29.13
CA SER A 156 52.33 -15.22 27.71
C SER A 156 51.32 -16.31 27.33
N LEU A 157 51.48 -17.52 27.86
CA LEU A 157 50.57 -18.65 27.66
C LEU A 157 49.22 -18.42 28.33
N PHE A 158 49.20 -17.94 29.58
CA PHE A 158 47.95 -17.63 30.28
C PHE A 158 47.13 -16.55 29.58
N ILE A 159 47.77 -15.46 29.13
CA ILE A 159 47.08 -14.39 28.40
C ILE A 159 46.57 -14.91 27.05
N PHE A 160 47.35 -15.73 26.33
CA PHE A 160 46.93 -16.31 25.05
C PHE A 160 45.66 -17.17 25.21
N ILE A 161 45.64 -18.05 26.20
CA ILE A 161 44.48 -18.91 26.48
C ILE A 161 43.29 -18.10 26.99
N ALA A 162 43.54 -17.05 27.76
CA ALA A 162 42.51 -16.10 28.19
C ALA A 162 41.85 -15.39 26.99
N ILE A 163 42.60 -15.01 25.96
CA ILE A 163 42.05 -14.41 24.72
C ILE A 163 41.19 -15.42 23.94
N ILE A 164 41.66 -16.67 23.80
CA ILE A 164 40.90 -17.72 23.10
C ILE A 164 39.57 -18.00 23.80
N LEU A 165 39.60 -18.13 25.14
CA LEU A 165 38.40 -18.32 25.93
C LEU A 165 37.49 -17.09 25.88
N PHE A 166 38.04 -15.88 26.02
CA PHE A 166 37.28 -14.64 25.90
C PHE A 166 36.52 -14.54 24.56
N THR A 167 37.22 -14.73 23.45
CA THR A 167 36.64 -14.65 22.10
C THR A 167 35.61 -15.75 21.84
N SER A 168 35.89 -16.97 22.30
CA SER A 168 35.01 -18.14 22.10
C SER A 168 33.76 -18.08 22.98
N VAL A 169 33.90 -17.80 24.28
CA VAL A 169 32.77 -17.65 25.21
C VAL A 169 31.90 -16.48 24.77
N ARG A 170 32.50 -15.35 24.38
CA ARG A 170 31.74 -14.22 23.81
C ARG A 170 31.00 -14.63 22.54
N ARG A 171 31.62 -15.35 21.61
CA ARG A 171 30.97 -15.85 20.38
C ARG A 171 29.79 -16.78 20.68
N MET A 172 29.87 -17.61 21.72
CA MET A 172 28.80 -18.53 22.11
C MET A 172 27.64 -17.84 22.83
N LEU A 173 27.94 -16.90 23.73
CA LEU A 173 26.95 -16.18 24.52
C LEU A 173 26.26 -15.06 23.73
N ARG A 174 26.92 -14.48 22.73
CA ARG A 174 26.40 -13.35 21.97
C ARG A 174 25.02 -13.63 21.33
N PRO A 175 24.78 -14.72 20.58
CA PRO A 175 23.46 -14.97 19.98
C PRO A 175 22.35 -15.27 20.99
N VAL A 176 22.71 -15.62 22.22
CA VAL A 176 21.77 -15.81 23.34
C VAL A 176 21.39 -14.45 23.93
N LEU A 177 22.38 -13.62 24.23
CA LEU A 177 22.19 -12.27 24.75
C LEU A 177 21.36 -11.41 23.78
N MET A 178 21.57 -11.59 22.47
CA MET A 178 20.81 -10.94 21.39
C MET A 178 19.33 -11.33 21.34
N ARG A 179 18.93 -12.47 21.91
CA ARG A 179 17.54 -12.98 21.84
C ARG A 179 16.73 -12.72 23.11
N LEU A 180 17.36 -12.23 24.17
CA LEU A 180 16.74 -12.00 25.49
C LEU A 180 16.40 -10.51 25.73
N GLN A 181 15.95 -9.80 24.69
CA GLN A 181 15.64 -8.37 24.73
C GLN A 181 14.15 -8.11 25.04
N PRO A 182 13.81 -6.97 25.69
CA PRO A 182 14.63 -5.77 25.91
C PRO A 182 15.62 -5.88 27.08
N LEU A 183 16.78 -5.21 26.96
CA LEU A 183 17.69 -4.99 28.09
C LEU A 183 17.16 -3.86 28.98
N PRO A 184 17.40 -3.89 30.30
CA PRO A 184 16.93 -2.86 31.22
C PRO A 184 17.66 -1.53 31.04
N SER A 185 16.94 -0.44 31.31
CA SER A 185 17.45 0.94 31.27
C SER A 185 18.74 1.11 32.10
N GLY A 186 19.73 1.82 31.53
CA GLY A 186 21.06 2.01 32.12
C GLY A 186 22.14 1.02 31.63
N PHE A 187 21.88 0.27 30.55
CA PHE A 187 22.89 -0.53 29.84
C PHE A 187 23.66 0.24 28.76
N ASP A 188 23.27 1.49 28.49
CA ASP A 188 23.64 2.30 27.31
C ASP A 188 25.14 2.65 27.20
N GLY A 189 25.94 2.45 28.25
CA GLY A 189 27.35 2.83 28.26
C GLY A 189 28.37 1.69 28.28
N ARG A 190 27.95 0.41 28.25
CA ARG A 190 28.84 -0.73 28.57
C ARG A 190 28.87 -1.86 27.55
N ALA A 191 28.12 -1.73 26.46
CA ALA A 191 28.06 -2.73 25.41
C ALA A 191 28.77 -2.32 24.11
N SER A 192 29.89 -1.60 24.19
CA SER A 192 30.59 -1.14 22.98
C SER A 192 31.12 -2.30 22.11
N VAL A 193 30.95 -2.19 20.80
CA VAL A 193 31.60 -3.09 19.82
C VAL A 193 33.13 -2.99 19.92
N ALA A 194 33.62 -1.78 20.16
CA ALA A 194 35.04 -1.47 20.11
C ALA A 194 35.81 -2.06 21.30
N GLN A 195 35.19 -2.14 22.49
CA GLN A 195 35.88 -2.52 23.71
C GLN A 195 36.48 -3.95 23.65
N PRO A 196 35.77 -4.99 23.19
CA PRO A 196 36.36 -6.32 22.97
C PRO A 196 37.42 -6.38 21.88
N LEU A 197 37.30 -5.54 20.86
CA LEU A 197 38.28 -5.44 19.78
C LEU A 197 39.59 -4.87 20.35
N VAL A 198 39.51 -3.77 21.11
CA VAL A 198 40.63 -3.14 21.81
C VAL A 198 41.25 -4.10 22.82
N ILE A 199 40.46 -4.78 23.65
CA ILE A 199 40.97 -5.78 24.62
C ILE A 199 41.72 -6.91 23.89
N THR A 200 41.13 -7.47 22.83
CA THR A 200 41.75 -8.55 22.07
C THR A 200 43.06 -8.09 21.42
N TYR A 201 43.10 -6.88 20.87
CA TYR A 201 44.31 -6.29 20.29
C TYR A 201 45.40 -6.06 21.34
N THR A 202 45.06 -5.42 22.46
CA THR A 202 46.00 -5.14 23.55
C THR A 202 46.58 -6.43 24.12
N CYS A 203 45.74 -7.45 24.39
CA CYS A 203 46.22 -8.72 24.91
C CYS A 203 47.07 -9.50 23.88
N THR A 204 46.70 -9.52 22.60
CA THR A 204 47.50 -10.18 21.56
C THR A 204 48.87 -9.52 21.41
N PHE A 205 48.92 -8.20 21.44
CA PHE A 205 50.16 -7.43 21.40
C PHE A 205 51.05 -7.72 22.62
N ILE A 206 50.47 -7.77 23.82
CA ILE A 206 51.18 -8.14 25.06
C ILE A 206 51.74 -9.56 24.95
N VAL A 207 50.96 -10.54 24.47
CA VAL A 207 51.43 -11.92 24.27
C VAL A 207 52.63 -11.96 23.33
N THR A 208 52.55 -11.28 22.17
CA THR A 208 53.67 -11.25 21.22
C THR A 208 54.93 -10.66 21.85
N ILE A 209 54.80 -9.56 22.61
CA ILE A 209 55.95 -8.95 23.31
C ILE A 209 56.52 -9.91 24.36
N LEU A 210 55.68 -10.51 25.20
CA LEU A 210 56.14 -11.41 26.26
C LEU A 210 56.79 -12.67 25.68
N SER A 211 56.24 -13.27 24.62
CA SER A 211 56.85 -14.44 23.98
C SER A 211 58.19 -14.10 23.31
N LEU A 212 58.32 -12.92 22.69
CA LEU A 212 59.60 -12.45 22.16
C LEU A 212 60.62 -12.18 23.27
N LEU A 213 60.18 -11.59 24.39
CA LEU A 213 61.01 -11.34 25.56
C LEU A 213 61.48 -12.65 26.21
N GLN A 214 60.57 -13.62 26.39
CA GLN A 214 60.91 -14.96 26.86
C GLN A 214 62.00 -15.58 25.98
N LEU A 215 61.80 -15.55 24.66
CA LEU A 215 62.77 -16.11 23.72
C LEU A 215 64.13 -15.42 23.81
N ALA A 216 64.16 -14.08 23.91
CA ALA A 216 65.39 -13.31 24.10
C ALA A 216 66.12 -13.69 25.39
N ILE A 217 65.38 -13.89 26.48
CA ILE A 217 65.94 -14.27 27.78
C ILE A 217 66.47 -15.72 27.78
N VAL A 218 65.70 -16.67 27.25
CA VAL A 218 66.05 -18.11 27.26
C VAL A 218 67.25 -18.40 26.36
N THR A 219 67.39 -17.68 25.25
CA THR A 219 68.49 -17.88 24.30
C THR A 219 69.76 -17.09 24.66
N SER A 220 69.68 -16.15 25.62
CA SER A 220 70.82 -15.38 26.11
C SER A 220 71.61 -16.17 27.17
N ARG A 221 72.64 -16.91 26.74
CA ARG A 221 73.66 -17.49 27.64
C ARG A 221 74.79 -16.49 27.91
N PRO A 222 75.43 -16.49 29.10
CA PRO A 222 76.65 -15.72 29.30
C PRO A 222 77.73 -16.22 28.32
N HIS A 223 78.17 -15.34 27.42
CA HIS A 223 79.22 -15.51 26.40
C HIS A 223 78.87 -16.18 25.05
N GLU A 224 77.61 -16.48 24.74
CA GLU A 224 77.19 -16.93 23.39
C GLU A 224 76.29 -15.87 22.71
N THR A 225 76.57 -15.53 21.45
CA THR A 225 75.70 -14.67 20.63
C THR A 225 74.46 -15.45 20.21
N MET A 226 73.26 -14.90 20.41
CA MET A 226 72.00 -15.50 19.96
C MET A 226 72.07 -15.88 18.46
N ASP A 227 71.67 -17.11 18.14
CA ASP A 227 71.52 -17.55 16.75
C ASP A 227 70.39 -16.76 16.09
N PRO A 228 70.71 -15.83 15.16
CA PRO A 228 69.72 -14.92 14.58
C PRO A 228 68.66 -15.67 13.77
N TYR A 229 68.98 -16.86 13.25
CA TYR A 229 68.04 -17.65 12.45
C TYR A 229 66.98 -18.32 13.32
N LYS A 230 67.36 -18.91 14.46
CA LYS A 230 66.40 -19.52 15.40
C LYS A 230 65.49 -18.45 16.02
N PHE A 231 66.06 -17.31 16.41
CA PHE A 231 65.26 -16.18 16.89
C PHE A 231 64.28 -15.70 15.83
N GLY A 232 64.75 -15.51 14.59
CA GLY A 232 63.92 -15.08 13.46
C GLY A 232 62.76 -16.03 13.15
N ILE A 233 62.97 -17.35 13.18
CA ILE A 233 61.92 -18.35 12.91
C ILE A 233 60.84 -18.33 13.99
N ILE A 234 61.21 -18.29 15.26
CA ILE A 234 60.25 -18.30 16.37
C ILE A 234 59.51 -16.95 16.44
N ALA A 235 60.21 -15.83 16.24
CA ALA A 235 59.59 -14.50 16.13
C ALA A 235 58.57 -14.43 14.99
N LEU A 236 58.91 -15.01 13.82
CA LEU A 236 58.01 -15.10 12.68
C LEU A 236 56.78 -15.95 12.98
N PHE A 237 56.94 -17.08 13.69
CA PHE A 237 55.81 -17.93 14.12
C PHE A 237 54.81 -17.15 15.00
N TYR A 238 55.28 -16.48 16.04
CA TYR A 238 54.41 -15.68 16.92
C TYR A 238 53.77 -14.49 16.18
N PHE A 239 54.49 -13.87 15.24
CA PHE A 239 53.94 -12.81 14.39
C PHE A 239 52.81 -13.31 13.49
N ILE A 240 52.99 -14.43 12.79
CA ILE A 240 51.96 -15.04 11.93
C ILE A 240 50.74 -15.45 12.76
N MET A 241 50.96 -16.05 13.92
CA MET A 241 49.88 -16.44 14.83
C MET A 241 49.07 -15.21 15.30
N GLY A 242 49.75 -14.13 15.72
CA GLY A 242 49.10 -12.87 16.10
C GLY A 242 48.33 -12.23 14.94
N LEU A 243 48.89 -12.23 13.73
CA LEU A 243 48.25 -11.72 12.52
C LEU A 243 47.02 -12.54 12.12
N SER A 244 47.06 -13.86 12.27
CA SER A 244 45.92 -14.75 11.99
C SER A 244 44.76 -14.49 12.95
N LEU A 245 45.06 -14.37 14.25
CA LEU A 245 44.08 -13.99 15.26
C LEU A 245 43.49 -12.60 14.99
N PHE A 246 44.33 -11.63 14.60
CA PHE A 246 43.92 -10.30 14.16
C PHE A 246 42.93 -10.36 12.99
N CYS A 247 43.27 -11.11 11.94
CA CYS A 247 42.43 -11.27 10.75
C CYS A 247 41.10 -11.93 11.10
N TYR A 248 41.12 -12.97 11.93
CA TYR A 248 39.91 -13.69 12.36
C TYR A 248 38.93 -12.77 13.10
N VAL A 249 39.39 -12.03 14.11
CA VAL A 249 38.55 -11.09 14.88
C VAL A 249 38.01 -9.97 13.98
N THR A 250 38.85 -9.42 13.09
CA THR A 250 38.46 -8.35 12.16
C THR A 250 37.47 -8.84 11.09
N MET A 251 37.61 -10.06 10.59
CA MET A 251 36.69 -10.67 9.62
C MET A 251 35.31 -10.90 10.23
N GLN A 252 35.25 -11.34 11.49
CA GLN A 252 34.00 -11.51 12.22
C GLN A 252 33.22 -10.19 12.31
N PHE A 253 33.90 -9.09 12.66
CA PHE A 253 33.27 -7.76 12.71
C PHE A 253 32.81 -7.27 11.32
N ARG A 254 33.66 -7.44 10.28
CA ARG A 254 33.34 -7.02 8.92
C ARG A 254 32.12 -7.73 8.33
N GLN A 255 31.86 -8.97 8.75
CA GLN A 255 30.69 -9.72 8.29
C GLN A 255 29.38 -9.13 8.84
N GLU A 256 29.41 -8.59 10.05
CA GLU A 256 28.25 -7.98 10.72
C GLU A 256 27.89 -6.65 10.07
N LEU A 257 28.86 -5.76 9.86
CA LEU A 257 28.65 -4.49 9.18
C LEU A 257 28.14 -4.69 7.73
N ARG A 258 28.65 -5.72 7.03
CA ARG A 258 28.19 -6.07 5.66
C ARG A 258 26.76 -6.58 5.60
N ARG A 259 26.18 -7.10 6.69
CA ARG A 259 24.75 -7.47 6.71
C ARG A 259 23.88 -6.23 6.82
N LEU A 260 24.24 -5.30 7.69
CA LEU A 260 23.54 -4.02 7.86
C LEU A 260 23.56 -3.18 6.57
N ILE A 261 24.72 -3.02 5.94
CA ILE A 261 24.87 -2.28 4.67
C ILE A 261 24.04 -2.91 3.54
N ARG A 262 23.93 -4.24 3.50
CA ARG A 262 23.08 -4.93 2.50
C ARG A 262 21.60 -4.66 2.73
N GLY A 263 21.15 -4.61 3.98
CA GLY A 263 19.78 -4.19 4.32
C GLY A 263 19.48 -2.76 3.84
N ILE A 264 20.42 -1.83 4.05
CA ILE A 264 20.30 -0.44 3.59
C ILE A 264 20.24 -0.34 2.06
N ARG A 265 21.14 -1.04 1.34
CA ARG A 265 21.15 -1.02 -0.13
C ARG A 265 19.91 -1.64 -0.75
N GLY A 266 19.25 -2.59 -0.08
CA GLY A 266 17.99 -3.18 -0.55
C GLY A 266 16.87 -2.15 -0.70
N LEU A 267 16.74 -1.23 0.26
CA LEU A 267 15.72 -0.16 0.23
C LEU A 267 15.98 0.91 -0.84
N VAL A 268 17.24 1.26 -1.09
CA VAL A 268 17.59 2.25 -2.13
C VAL A 268 17.43 1.66 -3.54
N GLY A 269 17.45 0.33 -3.66
CA GLY A 269 17.42 -0.38 -4.94
C GLY A 269 16.04 -0.77 -5.47
N GLY A 270 14.95 -0.48 -4.77
CA GLY A 270 13.58 -0.81 -5.23
C GLY A 270 13.29 -2.31 -5.36
N TYR A 271 14.12 -3.19 -4.79
CA TYR A 271 13.83 -4.62 -4.74
C TYR A 271 12.91 -4.93 -3.57
N ASP A 272 11.93 -5.82 -3.80
CA ASP A 272 11.12 -6.44 -2.76
C ASP A 272 12.01 -6.81 -1.57
N LEU A 273 11.78 -6.13 -0.45
CA LEU A 273 12.55 -6.37 0.75
C LEU A 273 12.39 -7.86 1.11
N PRO A 274 13.46 -8.57 1.49
CA PRO A 274 13.28 -9.81 2.22
C PRO A 274 12.41 -9.49 3.45
N PRO A 275 11.36 -10.28 3.74
CA PRO A 275 10.30 -9.96 4.71
C PRO A 275 10.79 -9.81 6.16
N ASN A 276 12.08 -10.02 6.41
CA ASN A 276 12.64 -9.94 7.74
C ASN A 276 13.07 -8.51 7.99
N GLU A 277 12.49 -7.91 9.05
CA GLU A 277 13.06 -6.75 9.72
C GLU A 277 14.58 -6.90 9.80
N ALA A 278 15.33 -5.81 9.58
CA ALA A 278 16.75 -5.85 9.90
C ALA A 278 16.80 -6.14 11.40
N GLU A 279 17.09 -7.40 11.75
CA GLU A 279 16.92 -7.85 13.11
C GLU A 279 17.85 -7.01 13.99
N ALA A 280 17.26 -6.08 14.74
CA ALA A 280 17.96 -5.09 15.54
C ALA A 280 18.48 -5.79 16.81
N PHE A 281 19.46 -6.66 16.61
CA PHE A 281 19.89 -7.63 17.61
C PHE A 281 20.97 -7.12 18.55
N LEU A 282 21.37 -5.85 18.48
CA LEU A 282 22.47 -5.33 19.29
C LEU A 282 22.01 -4.09 20.08
N HIS A 283 22.59 -3.88 21.26
CA HIS A 283 22.59 -2.59 21.96
C HIS A 283 24.03 -2.05 22.00
N ASP A 284 24.71 -2.25 20.88
CA ASP A 284 25.98 -1.64 20.57
C ASP A 284 25.77 -0.64 19.42
N GLU A 285 26.81 0.05 18.98
CA GLU A 285 26.67 1.11 17.98
C GLU A 285 26.02 0.62 16.66
N ALA A 286 26.19 -0.66 16.32
CA ALA A 286 25.55 -1.27 15.15
C ALA A 286 24.07 -1.64 15.39
N GLY A 287 23.72 -1.90 16.65
CA GLY A 287 22.38 -2.16 17.10
C GLY A 287 21.50 -0.93 17.24
N GLU A 288 22.03 0.16 17.79
CA GLU A 288 21.36 1.47 17.79
C GLU A 288 21.06 1.91 16.36
N LEU A 289 22.00 1.71 15.44
CA LEU A 289 21.79 1.99 14.01
C LEU A 289 20.69 1.11 13.40
N ALA A 290 20.58 -0.16 13.81
CA ALA A 290 19.51 -1.05 13.35
C ALA A 290 18.12 -0.66 13.89
N ILE A 291 18.04 -0.19 15.15
CA ILE A 291 16.80 0.34 15.75
C ILE A 291 16.36 1.60 15.02
N ALA A 292 17.25 2.60 14.91
CA ALA A 292 16.97 3.85 14.21
C ALA A 292 16.56 3.60 12.74
N PHE A 293 17.16 2.60 12.10
CA PHE A 293 16.80 2.17 10.75
C PHE A 293 15.41 1.56 10.67
N ASN A 294 15.05 0.66 11.60
CA ASN A 294 13.70 0.08 11.64
C ASN A 294 12.64 1.14 11.94
N GLU A 295 12.93 2.11 12.81
CA GLU A 295 12.07 3.26 13.07
C GLU A 295 11.85 4.10 11.81
N LEU A 296 12.93 4.42 11.08
CA LEU A 296 12.85 5.15 9.82
C LEU A 296 12.04 4.38 8.76
N LYS A 297 12.32 3.08 8.59
CA LYS A 297 11.56 2.21 7.67
C LYS A 297 10.07 2.21 8.02
N ASN A 298 9.74 2.00 9.30
CA ASN A 298 8.35 1.97 9.74
C ASN A 298 7.67 3.33 9.56
N ARG A 299 8.39 4.44 9.72
CA ARG A 299 7.87 5.77 9.46
C ARG A 299 7.59 5.98 7.97
N ILE A 300 8.53 5.64 7.10
CA ILE A 300 8.36 5.74 5.64
C ILE A 300 7.18 4.89 5.18
N ASN A 301 7.07 3.65 5.64
CA ASN A 301 5.94 2.79 5.28
C ASN A 301 4.60 3.38 5.75
N ARG A 302 4.52 3.94 6.96
CA ARG A 302 3.30 4.60 7.43
C ARG A 302 2.93 5.83 6.59
N GLU A 303 3.92 6.63 6.19
CA GLU A 303 3.71 7.79 5.32
C GLU A 303 3.24 7.34 3.93
N TYR A 304 3.85 6.28 3.37
CA TYR A 304 3.42 5.66 2.11
C TYR A 304 1.99 5.10 2.19
N ASP A 305 1.67 4.31 3.22
CA ASP A 305 0.33 3.74 3.45
C ASP A 305 -0.73 4.83 3.68
N SER A 306 -0.34 6.00 4.20
CA SER A 306 -1.24 7.16 4.34
C SER A 306 -1.51 7.80 2.98
N LEU A 307 -0.47 8.04 2.18
CA LEU A 307 -0.58 8.61 0.85
C LEU A 307 -1.40 7.72 -0.09
N GLU A 308 -1.18 6.39 -0.05
CA GLU A 308 -1.94 5.43 -0.83
C GLU A 308 -3.44 5.46 -0.46
N ARG A 309 -3.76 5.59 0.83
CA ARG A 309 -5.15 5.75 1.28
C ARG A 309 -5.78 7.05 0.80
N GLU A 310 -5.04 8.16 0.85
CA GLU A 310 -5.51 9.46 0.35
C GLU A 310 -5.75 9.43 -1.17
N LEU A 311 -4.86 8.81 -1.95
CA LEU A 311 -5.04 8.65 -3.39
C LEU A 311 -6.23 7.74 -3.73
N LYS A 312 -6.43 6.63 -3.01
CA LYS A 312 -7.62 5.77 -3.19
C LYS A 312 -8.92 6.51 -2.87
N LEU A 313 -8.92 7.40 -1.86
CA LEU A 313 -10.07 8.24 -1.58
C LEU A 313 -10.34 9.22 -2.73
N ALA A 314 -9.31 9.86 -3.28
CA ALA A 314 -9.44 10.74 -4.43
C ALA A 314 -9.98 9.99 -5.67
N TYR A 315 -9.47 8.79 -5.95
CA TYR A 315 -9.99 7.90 -7.01
C TYR A 315 -11.48 7.63 -6.86
N ASN A 316 -11.90 7.23 -5.66
CA ASN A 316 -13.31 6.91 -5.39
C ASN A 316 -14.23 8.13 -5.56
N VAL A 317 -13.73 9.34 -5.27
CA VAL A 317 -14.47 10.59 -5.52
C VAL A 317 -14.56 10.85 -7.02
N GLN A 318 -13.46 10.72 -7.75
CA GLN A 318 -13.40 10.92 -9.20
C GLN A 318 -14.34 9.96 -9.94
N GLN A 319 -14.33 8.67 -9.60
CA GLN A 319 -15.21 7.66 -10.17
C GLN A 319 -16.70 7.94 -9.93
N LYS A 320 -17.05 8.60 -8.82
CA LYS A 320 -18.44 9.03 -8.55
C LYS A 320 -18.88 10.24 -9.36
N LEU A 321 -17.95 11.03 -9.89
CA LEU A 321 -18.26 12.19 -10.74
C LEU A 321 -18.53 11.76 -12.17
N LEU A 322 -17.86 10.71 -12.64
CA LEU A 322 -18.06 10.12 -13.96
C LEU A 322 -19.41 9.40 -14.04
N PRO A 323 -20.12 9.49 -15.19
CA PRO A 323 -21.35 8.72 -15.39
C PRO A 323 -21.03 7.22 -15.56
N PRO A 324 -22.03 6.33 -15.42
CA PRO A 324 -21.84 4.92 -15.74
C PRO A 324 -21.38 4.76 -17.21
N GLY A 325 -20.50 3.78 -17.44
CA GLY A 325 -19.91 3.53 -18.76
C GLY A 325 -20.95 3.16 -19.83
N ASP A 326 -22.00 2.43 -19.44
CA ASP A 326 -23.01 1.93 -20.36
C ASP A 326 -24.36 2.62 -20.11
N LEU A 327 -24.85 3.33 -21.12
CA LEU A 327 -26.04 4.16 -21.05
C LEU A 327 -26.91 3.98 -22.30
N THR A 328 -28.22 4.09 -22.13
CA THR A 328 -29.17 4.14 -23.26
C THR A 328 -30.06 5.36 -23.10
N ILE A 329 -30.02 6.26 -24.08
CA ILE A 329 -30.81 7.50 -24.10
C ILE A 329 -31.58 7.57 -25.42
N GLY A 330 -32.90 7.35 -25.37
CA GLY A 330 -33.74 7.30 -26.58
C GLY A 330 -33.33 6.16 -27.51
N SER A 331 -32.99 6.50 -28.76
CA SER A 331 -32.45 5.56 -29.77
C SER A 331 -30.93 5.34 -29.66
N TYR A 332 -30.23 6.05 -28.78
CA TYR A 332 -28.78 5.98 -28.68
C TYR A 332 -28.33 5.03 -27.58
N ARG A 333 -27.41 4.13 -27.92
CA ARG A 333 -26.60 3.35 -26.97
C ARG A 333 -25.25 4.02 -26.84
N ILE A 334 -24.78 4.19 -25.62
CA ILE A 334 -23.50 4.81 -25.29
C ILE A 334 -22.72 3.78 -24.51
N ALA A 335 -21.53 3.46 -24.98
CA ALA A 335 -20.58 2.60 -24.28
C ALA A 335 -19.27 3.36 -24.12
N ALA A 336 -18.84 3.52 -22.89
CA ALA A 336 -17.71 4.33 -22.50
C ALA A 336 -16.80 3.58 -21.52
N ARG A 337 -15.50 3.71 -21.71
CA ARG A 337 -14.45 3.17 -20.83
C ARG A 337 -13.41 4.26 -20.60
N CYS A 338 -13.07 4.49 -19.35
CA CYS A 338 -12.07 5.46 -18.91
C CYS A 338 -11.09 4.73 -17.99
N GLN A 339 -9.95 4.30 -18.53
CA GLN A 339 -8.91 3.56 -17.83
C GLN A 339 -7.78 4.50 -17.43
N SER A 340 -7.63 4.76 -16.13
CA SER A 340 -6.53 5.58 -15.63
C SER A 340 -5.23 4.78 -15.53
N TYR A 341 -4.11 5.38 -15.93
CA TYR A 341 -2.77 4.80 -15.79
C TYR A 341 -2.29 4.77 -14.32
N ARG A 342 -2.71 5.77 -13.53
CA ARG A 342 -2.44 5.86 -12.08
C ARG A 342 -3.72 5.72 -11.27
N GLU A 343 -3.59 5.78 -9.94
CA GLU A 343 -4.74 5.80 -9.03
C GLU A 343 -5.69 6.96 -9.33
N VAL A 344 -5.26 8.06 -9.95
CA VAL A 344 -6.14 9.13 -10.43
C VAL A 344 -5.67 9.62 -11.80
N GLY A 345 -6.62 9.89 -12.69
CA GLY A 345 -6.37 10.27 -14.08
C GLY A 345 -6.73 11.73 -14.41
N GLY A 346 -6.20 12.25 -15.52
CA GLY A 346 -6.58 13.52 -16.15
C GLY A 346 -7.73 13.37 -17.15
N ASP A 347 -7.93 12.18 -17.70
CA ASP A 347 -8.99 11.83 -18.64
C ASP A 347 -10.39 11.85 -18.03
N PHE A 348 -11.38 12.26 -18.82
CA PHE A 348 -12.79 12.26 -18.40
C PHE A 348 -13.78 12.20 -19.55
N PHE A 349 -14.99 11.78 -19.20
CA PHE A 349 -16.16 11.95 -20.04
C PHE A 349 -17.40 12.26 -19.21
N ASP A 350 -18.42 12.83 -19.84
CA ASP A 350 -19.71 13.07 -19.21
C ASP A 350 -20.86 12.92 -20.20
N VAL A 351 -22.04 12.62 -19.67
CA VAL A 351 -23.29 12.54 -20.44
C VAL A 351 -24.37 13.29 -19.68
N VAL A 352 -24.91 14.35 -20.27
CA VAL A 352 -25.85 15.26 -19.61
C VAL A 352 -27.14 15.35 -20.43
N SER A 353 -28.28 14.98 -19.83
CA SER A 353 -29.59 15.22 -20.44
C SER A 353 -29.90 16.72 -20.50
N LEU A 354 -30.31 17.21 -21.67
CA LEU A 354 -30.69 18.60 -21.93
C LEU A 354 -32.21 18.76 -22.11
N GLY A 355 -32.98 17.76 -21.70
CA GLY A 355 -34.42 17.69 -21.83
C GLY A 355 -34.90 16.40 -22.51
N PRO A 356 -36.16 16.33 -22.94
CA PRO A 356 -36.77 15.10 -23.45
C PRO A 356 -36.27 14.67 -24.84
N SER A 357 -35.68 15.59 -25.62
CA SER A 357 -35.29 15.35 -27.01
C SER A 357 -33.80 15.60 -27.29
N ARG A 358 -33.01 15.96 -26.29
CA ARG A 358 -31.58 16.26 -26.47
C ARG A 358 -30.76 15.81 -25.29
N PHE A 359 -29.53 15.38 -25.56
CA PHE A 359 -28.50 15.16 -24.55
C PHE A 359 -27.17 15.66 -25.08
N ALA A 360 -26.23 15.91 -24.18
CA ALA A 360 -24.87 16.28 -24.50
C ALA A 360 -23.90 15.21 -24.02
N ILE A 361 -22.80 15.09 -24.74
CA ILE A 361 -21.62 14.32 -24.36
C ILE A 361 -20.43 15.25 -24.29
N MET A 362 -19.52 14.94 -23.38
CA MET A 362 -18.21 15.56 -23.31
C MET A 362 -17.16 14.48 -23.15
N ILE A 363 -16.01 14.68 -23.79
CA ILE A 363 -14.78 13.94 -23.53
C ILE A 363 -13.67 14.97 -23.35
N GLY A 364 -12.69 14.69 -22.52
CA GLY A 364 -11.53 15.55 -22.42
C GLY A 364 -10.35 14.89 -21.74
N ASP A 365 -9.20 15.52 -21.92
CA ASP A 365 -7.94 15.15 -21.31
C ASP A 365 -7.23 16.42 -20.78
N VAL A 366 -6.73 16.32 -19.55
CA VAL A 366 -6.03 17.40 -18.86
C VAL A 366 -4.53 17.21 -19.03
N SER A 367 -3.85 18.26 -19.51
CA SER A 367 -2.39 18.24 -19.61
C SER A 367 -1.74 18.07 -18.23
N GLY A 368 -0.93 17.02 -18.09
CA GLY A 368 -0.26 16.66 -16.84
C GLY A 368 -0.71 15.30 -16.32
N LYS A 369 -0.24 14.87 -15.14
CA LYS A 369 -0.58 13.56 -14.57
C LYS A 369 -0.76 13.62 -13.07
N GLY A 370 -1.54 12.69 -12.52
CA GLY A 370 -1.76 12.53 -11.09
C GLY A 370 -2.74 13.55 -10.51
N LEU A 371 -2.56 13.89 -9.23
CA LEU A 371 -3.56 14.63 -8.46
C LEU A 371 -3.93 16.02 -9.03
N PRO A 372 -2.99 16.88 -9.51
CA PRO A 372 -3.36 18.17 -10.09
C PRO A 372 -4.27 18.04 -11.32
N ALA A 373 -3.97 17.08 -12.21
CA ALA A 373 -4.77 16.81 -13.40
C ALA A 373 -6.18 16.33 -13.03
N ALA A 374 -6.28 15.41 -12.06
CA ALA A 374 -7.55 14.89 -11.57
C ALA A 374 -8.47 15.96 -10.94
N LEU A 375 -7.88 16.95 -10.25
CA LEU A 375 -8.63 18.07 -9.69
C LEU A 375 -9.17 19.00 -10.78
N LEU A 376 -8.34 19.30 -11.79
CA LEU A 376 -8.76 20.14 -12.91
C LEU A 376 -9.84 19.44 -13.75
N MET A 377 -9.68 18.15 -14.00
CA MET A 377 -10.69 17.27 -14.62
C MET A 377 -12.04 17.37 -13.89
N SER A 378 -12.03 17.20 -12.57
CA SER A 378 -13.24 17.28 -11.74
C SER A 378 -13.91 18.66 -11.81
N ALA A 379 -13.11 19.72 -11.87
CA ALA A 379 -13.63 21.08 -12.03
C ALA A 379 -14.27 21.28 -13.41
N GLN A 380 -13.64 20.80 -14.49
CA GLN A 380 -14.19 20.92 -15.85
C GLN A 380 -15.52 20.18 -16.02
N LEU A 381 -15.69 19.00 -15.41
CA LEU A 381 -16.97 18.29 -15.39
C LEU A 381 -18.10 19.15 -14.80
N LEU A 382 -17.85 19.81 -13.67
CA LEU A 382 -18.85 20.64 -13.00
C LEU A 382 -19.16 21.91 -13.79
N VAL A 383 -18.13 22.56 -14.36
CA VAL A 383 -18.29 23.73 -15.22
C VAL A 383 -19.10 23.36 -16.46
N PHE A 384 -18.76 22.25 -17.13
CA PHE A 384 -19.50 21.75 -18.28
C PHE A 384 -20.98 21.53 -17.97
N ARG A 385 -21.29 20.79 -16.89
CA ARG A 385 -22.68 20.54 -16.45
C ARG A 385 -23.46 21.82 -16.21
N SER A 386 -22.81 22.87 -15.71
CA SER A 386 -23.42 24.18 -15.51
C SER A 386 -23.65 24.92 -16.83
N GLU A 387 -22.63 24.99 -17.69
CA GLU A 387 -22.64 25.81 -18.91
C GLU A 387 -23.47 25.19 -20.04
N ILE A 388 -23.52 23.87 -20.15
CA ILE A 388 -24.30 23.16 -21.18
C ILE A 388 -25.82 23.31 -20.96
N ARG A 389 -26.26 23.48 -19.70
CA ARG A 389 -27.68 23.65 -19.34
C ARG A 389 -28.22 25.05 -19.61
N ARG A 390 -27.34 26.04 -19.83
CA ARG A 390 -27.73 27.44 -20.06
C ARG A 390 -28.28 27.73 -21.46
N ASN A 391 -28.52 26.69 -22.27
CA ASN A 391 -28.81 26.73 -23.70
C ASN A 391 -27.69 27.43 -24.50
N GLY A 392 -27.09 26.72 -25.43
CA GLY A 392 -26.06 27.24 -26.34
C GLY A 392 -25.52 26.13 -27.22
N SER A 393 -24.83 26.48 -28.30
CA SER A 393 -24.15 25.52 -29.16
C SER A 393 -22.90 24.93 -28.47
N PRO A 394 -22.42 23.73 -28.85
CA PRO A 394 -21.16 23.17 -28.35
C PRO A 394 -19.99 24.17 -28.37
N SER A 395 -19.85 24.93 -29.46
CA SER A 395 -18.82 25.98 -29.62
C SER A 395 -18.92 27.09 -28.58
N GLU A 396 -20.13 27.58 -28.29
CA GLU A 396 -20.37 28.61 -27.27
C GLU A 396 -20.09 28.12 -25.84
N VAL A 397 -20.38 26.84 -25.57
CA VAL A 397 -20.09 26.21 -24.28
C VAL A 397 -18.58 26.13 -24.05
N LEU A 398 -17.83 25.65 -25.06
CA LEU A 398 -16.36 25.61 -25.01
C LEU A 398 -15.76 27.01 -24.81
N ALA A 399 -16.29 28.03 -25.50
CA ALA A 399 -15.83 29.41 -25.31
C ALA A 399 -16.03 29.93 -23.88
N ARG A 400 -17.16 29.60 -23.24
CA ARG A 400 -17.42 29.98 -21.85
C ARG A 400 -16.52 29.22 -20.87
N MET A 401 -16.35 27.91 -21.07
CA MET A 401 -15.44 27.07 -20.27
C MET A 401 -14.00 27.59 -20.36
N ASN A 402 -13.54 27.90 -21.57
CA ASN A 402 -12.22 28.44 -21.84
C ASN A 402 -11.97 29.77 -21.10
N ARG A 403 -12.90 30.73 -21.19
CA ARG A 403 -12.76 32.00 -20.49
C ARG A 403 -12.67 31.82 -18.97
N GLN A 404 -13.51 30.95 -18.40
CA GLN A 404 -13.47 30.65 -16.96
C GLN A 404 -12.15 29.99 -16.55
N LEU A 405 -11.61 29.08 -17.38
CA LEU A 405 -10.33 28.44 -17.10
C LEU A 405 -9.16 29.42 -17.19
N CYS A 406 -9.09 30.23 -18.25
CA CYS A 406 -8.07 31.27 -18.40
C CYS A 406 -8.08 32.27 -17.24
N GLU A 407 -9.27 32.67 -16.77
CA GLU A 407 -9.43 33.55 -15.61
C GLU A 407 -8.94 32.90 -14.30
N ALA A 408 -9.16 31.60 -14.13
CA ALA A 408 -8.81 30.88 -12.91
C ALA A 408 -7.34 30.45 -12.83
N MET A 409 -6.75 30.02 -13.94
CA MET A 409 -5.44 29.34 -13.98
C MET A 409 -4.35 30.11 -14.74
N GLY A 410 -4.68 31.18 -15.46
CA GLY A 410 -3.71 31.87 -16.33
C GLY A 410 -3.14 30.92 -17.40
N GLU A 411 -1.81 30.91 -17.56
CA GLU A 411 -1.10 30.05 -18.53
C GLU A 411 -0.79 28.63 -18.00
N GLU A 412 -1.14 28.31 -16.75
CA GLU A 412 -0.67 27.10 -16.06
C GLU A 412 -1.59 25.87 -16.18
N GLY A 413 -2.62 25.91 -17.03
CA GLY A 413 -3.52 24.77 -17.24
C GLY A 413 -4.20 24.77 -18.59
N SER A 414 -3.92 23.74 -19.40
CA SER A 414 -4.63 23.45 -20.65
C SER A 414 -5.36 22.13 -20.58
N VAL A 415 -6.53 22.08 -21.21
CA VAL A 415 -7.36 20.88 -21.29
C VAL A 415 -7.86 20.73 -22.73
N THR A 416 -7.74 19.52 -23.29
CA THR A 416 -8.39 19.21 -24.56
C THR A 416 -9.81 18.74 -24.29
N ILE A 417 -10.81 19.26 -25.02
CA ILE A 417 -12.21 18.88 -24.78
C ILE A 417 -12.95 18.74 -26.12
N GLY A 418 -13.69 17.64 -26.29
CA GLY A 418 -14.71 17.48 -27.31
C GLY A 418 -16.11 17.56 -26.70
N VAL A 419 -17.00 18.37 -27.27
CA VAL A 419 -18.40 18.49 -26.84
C VAL A 419 -19.33 18.16 -27.99
N GLY A 420 -20.25 17.23 -27.76
CA GLY A 420 -21.32 16.86 -28.68
C GLY A 420 -22.70 17.17 -28.08
N VAL A 421 -23.61 17.74 -28.87
CA VAL A 421 -25.03 17.87 -28.55
C VAL A 421 -25.83 17.05 -29.56
N ILE A 422 -26.60 16.09 -29.06
CA ILE A 422 -27.34 15.11 -29.85
C ILE A 422 -28.82 15.47 -29.80
N ASP A 423 -29.45 15.63 -30.96
CA ASP A 423 -30.90 15.77 -31.13
C ASP A 423 -31.53 14.41 -31.47
N LEU A 424 -32.30 13.87 -30.52
CA LEU A 424 -33.01 12.60 -30.63
C LEU A 424 -34.15 12.63 -31.66
N THR A 425 -34.62 13.81 -32.03
CA THR A 425 -35.74 13.99 -32.97
C THR A 425 -35.25 13.88 -34.41
N ASN A 426 -34.11 14.53 -34.67
CA ASN A 426 -33.53 14.64 -36.00
C ASN A 426 -32.37 13.67 -36.22
N ASN A 427 -31.92 12.93 -35.19
CA ASN A 427 -30.72 12.08 -35.20
C ASN A 427 -29.45 12.83 -35.63
N GLN A 428 -29.37 14.10 -35.23
CA GLN A 428 -28.29 15.01 -35.60
C GLN A 428 -27.34 15.19 -34.43
N VAL A 429 -26.03 15.21 -34.72
CA VAL A 429 -24.98 15.52 -33.73
C VAL A 429 -24.31 16.83 -34.15
N GLN A 430 -24.35 17.81 -33.26
CA GLN A 430 -23.52 19.01 -33.33
C GLN A 430 -22.30 18.77 -32.46
N TYR A 431 -21.10 18.92 -33.02
CA TYR A 431 -19.85 18.64 -32.32
C TYR A 431 -18.88 19.80 -32.47
N ALA A 432 -18.20 20.16 -31.39
CA ALA A 432 -17.09 21.11 -31.41
C ALA A 432 -15.91 20.53 -30.63
N SER A 433 -14.69 20.81 -31.10
CA SER A 433 -13.44 20.35 -30.48
C SER A 433 -12.58 21.53 -30.06
N ALA A 434 -12.13 21.51 -28.81
CA ALA A 434 -11.10 22.38 -28.24
C ALA A 434 -9.80 21.59 -28.12
N GLY A 435 -9.03 21.48 -29.21
CA GLY A 435 -7.75 20.78 -29.23
C GLY A 435 -7.82 19.27 -29.04
N HIS A 436 -9.02 18.70 -28.97
CA HIS A 436 -9.22 17.26 -28.80
C HIS A 436 -9.09 16.53 -30.14
N LEU A 437 -8.75 15.24 -30.07
CA LEU A 437 -8.55 14.40 -31.26
C LEU A 437 -9.82 14.33 -32.12
N SER A 438 -9.59 14.22 -33.44
CA SER A 438 -10.66 14.11 -34.43
C SER A 438 -11.51 12.86 -34.17
N PRO A 439 -12.84 13.00 -34.01
CA PRO A 439 -13.71 11.84 -33.83
C PRO A 439 -13.86 11.04 -35.12
N TYR A 440 -14.28 9.79 -35.01
CA TYR A 440 -14.62 8.94 -36.14
C TYR A 440 -16.13 8.70 -36.21
N VAL A 441 -16.66 8.70 -37.43
CA VAL A 441 -17.97 8.10 -37.73
C VAL A 441 -17.72 6.75 -38.38
N VAL A 442 -18.29 5.69 -37.82
CA VAL A 442 -18.27 4.35 -38.38
C VAL A 442 -19.68 4.02 -38.85
N ALA A 443 -19.84 3.93 -40.16
CA ALA A 443 -21.09 3.54 -40.79
C ALA A 443 -21.39 2.07 -40.51
N ARG A 444 -22.67 1.71 -40.57
CA ARG A 444 -23.14 0.33 -40.34
C ARG A 444 -22.45 -0.72 -41.24
N ASP A 445 -22.01 -0.35 -42.44
CA ASP A 445 -21.33 -1.26 -43.37
C ASP A 445 -19.84 -1.48 -43.05
N GLY A 446 -19.34 -0.85 -41.98
CA GLY A 446 -17.94 -0.93 -41.55
C GLY A 446 -17.04 0.14 -42.19
N ASN A 447 -17.56 0.99 -43.08
CA ASN A 447 -16.80 2.14 -43.57
C ASN A 447 -16.68 3.18 -42.45
N PHE A 448 -15.50 3.78 -42.28
CA PHE A 448 -15.28 4.82 -41.28
C PHE A 448 -14.68 6.08 -41.89
N LYS A 449 -14.88 7.20 -41.21
CA LYS A 449 -14.35 8.51 -41.60
C LYS A 449 -14.00 9.34 -40.37
N ALA A 450 -12.77 9.82 -40.30
CA ALA A 450 -12.38 10.86 -39.35
C ALA A 450 -13.02 12.20 -39.71
N LEU A 451 -13.55 12.91 -38.72
CA LEU A 451 -14.11 14.24 -38.90
C LEU A 451 -13.05 15.30 -38.60
N ASP A 452 -12.84 16.21 -39.56
CA ASP A 452 -11.95 17.33 -39.39
C ASP A 452 -12.66 18.41 -38.57
N CYS A 453 -12.30 18.52 -37.30
CA CYS A 453 -12.80 19.51 -36.35
C CYS A 453 -11.75 19.65 -35.26
N SER A 454 -10.98 20.73 -35.31
CA SER A 454 -9.94 21.03 -34.33
C SER A 454 -9.87 22.53 -34.11
N SER A 455 -9.55 22.94 -32.90
CA SER A 455 -9.32 24.33 -32.49
C SER A 455 -8.27 24.33 -31.39
N LEU A 456 -7.92 25.48 -30.80
CA LEU A 456 -6.98 25.52 -29.68
C LEU A 456 -7.56 24.78 -28.45
N PRO A 457 -6.75 24.12 -27.60
CA PRO A 457 -7.24 23.61 -26.31
C PRO A 457 -7.77 24.75 -25.42
N ILE A 458 -8.66 24.43 -24.49
CA ILE A 458 -9.13 25.43 -23.52
C ILE A 458 -7.98 25.78 -22.54
N GLY A 459 -7.91 27.03 -22.08
CA GLY A 459 -6.88 27.53 -21.18
C GLY A 459 -5.70 28.24 -21.88
N PHE A 460 -5.64 28.25 -23.21
CA PHE A 460 -4.54 28.90 -23.97
C PHE A 460 -4.78 30.38 -24.29
N ASP A 461 -5.96 30.71 -24.83
CA ASP A 461 -6.31 32.07 -25.24
C ASP A 461 -7.78 32.33 -24.86
N PRO A 462 -8.08 33.29 -23.96
CA PRO A 462 -9.46 33.57 -23.54
C PRO A 462 -10.40 34.01 -24.67
N GLU A 463 -9.87 34.44 -25.82
CA GLU A 463 -10.63 34.85 -27.00
C GLU A 463 -10.63 33.77 -28.12
N ALA A 464 -10.19 32.55 -27.82
CA ALA A 464 -10.24 31.44 -28.75
C ALA A 464 -11.67 31.17 -29.25
N VAL A 465 -11.80 30.93 -30.55
CA VAL A 465 -13.06 30.57 -31.22
C VAL A 465 -13.00 29.09 -31.55
N TYR A 466 -14.09 28.38 -31.24
CA TYR A 466 -14.21 26.94 -31.44
C TYR A 466 -15.09 26.65 -32.63
N GLU A 467 -14.56 25.89 -33.60
CA GLU A 467 -15.32 25.47 -34.77
C GLU A 467 -16.31 24.36 -34.41
N GLU A 468 -17.46 24.38 -35.08
CA GLU A 468 -18.53 23.42 -34.87
C GLU A 468 -18.89 22.76 -36.19
N ILE A 469 -19.04 21.44 -36.14
CA ILE A 469 -19.53 20.62 -37.23
C ILE A 469 -20.88 20.03 -36.88
N THR A 470 -21.68 19.76 -37.90
CA THR A 470 -22.96 19.08 -37.74
C THR A 470 -22.96 17.87 -38.65
N LEU A 471 -23.26 16.70 -38.08
CA LEU A 471 -23.37 15.45 -38.81
C LEU A 471 -24.72 14.79 -38.57
N GLN A 472 -25.16 14.04 -39.56
CA GLN A 472 -26.38 13.25 -39.51
C GLN A 472 -25.99 11.78 -39.31
N LEU A 473 -26.52 11.13 -38.28
CA LEU A 473 -26.30 9.70 -38.07
C LEU A 473 -27.47 8.92 -38.66
N GLU A 474 -27.16 7.83 -39.35
CA GLU A 474 -28.12 6.84 -39.79
C GLU A 474 -28.20 5.66 -38.81
N SER A 475 -29.26 4.87 -38.91
CA SER A 475 -29.46 3.72 -38.04
C SER A 475 -28.31 2.71 -38.16
N GLY A 476 -27.65 2.44 -37.05
CA GLY A 476 -26.48 1.57 -36.94
C GLY A 476 -25.15 2.29 -37.09
N ASP A 477 -25.14 3.59 -37.38
CA ASP A 477 -23.92 4.38 -37.37
C ASP A 477 -23.43 4.60 -35.94
N ARG A 478 -22.10 4.66 -35.81
CA ARG A 478 -21.40 4.91 -34.56
C ARG A 478 -20.59 6.18 -34.64
N PHE A 479 -20.63 6.96 -33.57
CA PHE A 479 -19.77 8.11 -33.36
C PHE A 479 -18.78 7.80 -32.24
N LEU A 480 -17.50 7.77 -32.57
CA LEU A 480 -16.39 7.39 -31.69
C LEU A 480 -15.57 8.60 -31.30
N LEU A 481 -15.39 8.77 -29.99
CA LEU A 481 -14.52 9.74 -29.34
C LEU A 481 -13.47 8.97 -28.53
N TYR A 482 -12.25 9.48 -28.50
CA TYR A 482 -11.14 8.83 -27.79
C TYR A 482 -10.03 9.83 -27.43
N THR A 483 -9.25 9.50 -26.41
CA THR A 483 -8.08 10.27 -25.96
C THR A 483 -6.77 9.74 -26.57
N ASP A 484 -5.71 10.53 -26.47
CA ASP A 484 -4.42 10.25 -27.09
C ASP A 484 -3.70 9.03 -26.49
N GLY A 485 -3.89 8.74 -25.20
CA GLY A 485 -3.29 7.56 -24.55
C GLY A 485 -3.67 6.22 -25.20
N LEU A 486 -4.73 6.18 -26.02
CA LEU A 486 -5.06 5.04 -26.87
C LEU A 486 -4.10 4.90 -28.06
N ILE A 487 -3.90 5.96 -28.83
CA ILE A 487 -3.04 5.95 -30.03
C ILE A 487 -1.55 6.03 -29.68
N GLU A 488 -1.20 6.62 -28.55
CA GLU A 488 0.16 6.72 -28.03
C GLU A 488 0.59 5.48 -27.23
N ALA A 489 -0.28 4.47 -27.10
CA ALA A 489 0.07 3.21 -26.45
C ALA A 489 1.28 2.55 -27.13
N VAL A 490 2.33 2.22 -26.36
CA VAL A 490 3.61 1.72 -26.89
C VAL A 490 3.82 0.25 -26.54
N ASN A 491 4.17 -0.57 -27.52
CA ASN A 491 4.51 -1.98 -27.30
C ASN A 491 5.93 -2.18 -26.73
N GLN A 492 6.26 -3.42 -26.36
CA GLN A 492 7.58 -3.77 -25.80
C GLN A 492 8.77 -3.46 -26.74
N ARG A 493 8.51 -3.27 -28.05
CA ARG A 493 9.51 -2.92 -29.06
C ARG A 493 9.64 -1.41 -29.25
N GLY A 494 8.82 -0.60 -28.58
CA GLY A 494 8.81 0.85 -28.73
C GLY A 494 7.94 1.36 -29.88
N GLU A 495 7.07 0.53 -30.45
CA GLU A 495 6.18 0.92 -31.55
C GLU A 495 4.82 1.36 -30.98
N MET A 496 4.29 2.50 -31.46
CA MET A 496 2.99 3.03 -31.04
C MET A 496 1.84 2.29 -31.72
N TYR A 497 0.69 2.21 -31.05
CA TYR A 497 -0.57 1.68 -31.61
C TYR A 497 -1.07 2.53 -32.79
N SER A 498 -0.87 3.85 -32.68
CA SER A 498 -1.09 4.86 -33.70
C SER A 498 -2.51 4.89 -34.32
N PHE A 499 -2.71 5.78 -35.30
CA PHE A 499 -3.98 5.85 -36.02
C PHE A 499 -4.20 4.61 -36.89
N GLU A 500 -3.12 4.00 -37.40
CA GLU A 500 -3.19 2.78 -38.20
C GLU A 500 -3.78 1.60 -37.41
N GLY A 501 -3.40 1.44 -36.13
CA GLY A 501 -3.97 0.42 -35.25
C GLY A 501 -5.45 0.65 -34.98
N LEU A 502 -5.82 1.91 -34.68
CA LEU A 502 -7.21 2.32 -34.49
C LEU A 502 -8.05 2.01 -35.73
N GLU A 503 -7.63 2.48 -36.90
CA GLU A 503 -8.35 2.30 -38.17
C GLU A 503 -8.46 0.83 -38.57
N ALA A 504 -7.43 0.02 -38.27
CA ALA A 504 -7.49 -1.43 -38.45
C ALA A 504 -8.58 -2.05 -37.55
N GLU A 505 -8.73 -1.61 -36.30
CA GLU A 505 -9.81 -2.09 -35.42
C GLU A 505 -11.18 -1.67 -35.96
N LEU A 506 -11.37 -0.40 -36.31
CA LEU A 506 -12.66 0.11 -36.81
C LEU A 506 -13.14 -0.61 -38.07
N SER A 507 -12.22 -1.07 -38.93
CA SER A 507 -12.55 -1.87 -40.12
C SER A 507 -13.25 -3.21 -39.80
N THR A 508 -13.13 -3.69 -38.56
CA THR A 508 -13.73 -4.96 -38.12
C THR A 508 -15.18 -4.81 -37.62
N TRP A 509 -15.69 -3.58 -37.50
CA TRP A 509 -16.95 -3.26 -36.81
C TRP A 509 -18.23 -3.49 -37.64
N ASN A 510 -18.18 -4.31 -38.70
CA ASN A 510 -19.28 -4.50 -39.67
C ASN A 510 -20.52 -5.26 -39.14
N THR A 511 -20.37 -6.08 -38.09
CA THR A 511 -21.44 -6.87 -37.47
C THR A 511 -21.26 -6.93 -35.96
N VAL A 512 -21.39 -5.79 -35.30
CA VAL A 512 -21.36 -5.76 -33.83
C VAL A 512 -22.79 -5.89 -33.30
N ALA A 513 -23.05 -7.01 -32.63
CA ALA A 513 -24.31 -7.24 -31.93
C ALA A 513 -24.30 -6.64 -30.52
N ASP A 514 -23.12 -6.53 -29.93
CA ASP A 514 -22.88 -6.05 -28.56
C ASP A 514 -21.70 -5.07 -28.56
N LEU A 515 -22.02 -3.78 -28.41
CA LEU A 515 -21.05 -2.69 -28.49
C LEU A 515 -20.08 -2.71 -27.30
N GLU A 516 -20.59 -3.07 -26.12
CA GLU A 516 -19.84 -3.08 -24.86
C GLU A 516 -18.75 -4.15 -24.92
N ALA A 517 -19.13 -5.38 -25.30
CA ALA A 517 -18.20 -6.48 -25.46
C ALA A 517 -17.10 -6.22 -26.49
N VAL A 518 -17.41 -5.48 -27.57
CA VAL A 518 -16.40 -5.12 -28.59
C VAL A 518 -15.39 -4.12 -28.06
N ILE A 519 -15.83 -3.09 -27.32
CA ILE A 519 -14.92 -2.12 -26.71
C ILE A 519 -14.04 -2.80 -25.66
N ASP A 520 -14.62 -3.68 -24.84
CA ASP A 520 -13.88 -4.39 -23.79
C ASP A 520 -12.82 -5.34 -24.37
N GLU A 521 -13.16 -6.11 -25.42
CA GLU A 521 -12.18 -6.96 -26.11
C GLU A 521 -11.12 -6.15 -26.86
N TRP A 522 -11.49 -5.01 -27.44
CA TRP A 522 -10.55 -4.10 -28.10
C TRP A 522 -9.51 -3.57 -27.11
N LEU A 523 -9.94 -2.97 -25.98
CA LEU A 523 -9.03 -2.46 -24.96
C LEU A 523 -8.18 -3.58 -24.35
N SER A 524 -8.76 -4.75 -24.10
CA SER A 524 -8.03 -5.93 -23.62
C SER A 524 -6.97 -6.41 -24.62
N ARG A 525 -7.19 -6.22 -25.93
CA ARG A 525 -6.18 -6.51 -26.97
C ARG A 525 -5.06 -5.48 -26.96
N VAL A 526 -5.38 -4.20 -26.86
CA VAL A 526 -4.40 -3.12 -26.71
C VAL A 526 -3.53 -3.36 -25.48
N ASP A 527 -4.10 -3.78 -24.34
CA ASP A 527 -3.35 -4.09 -23.14
C ASP A 527 -2.42 -5.31 -23.29
N ARG A 528 -2.82 -6.33 -24.05
CA ARG A 528 -1.97 -7.49 -24.33
C ARG A 528 -0.79 -7.13 -25.25
N GLU A 529 -1.01 -6.25 -26.21
CA GLU A 529 0.00 -5.87 -27.21
C GLU A 529 0.93 -4.75 -26.71
N CYS A 530 0.37 -3.76 -26.02
CA CYS A 530 1.05 -2.54 -25.58
C CYS A 530 1.28 -2.44 -24.07
N GLY A 531 0.68 -3.32 -23.27
CA GLY A 531 0.66 -3.19 -21.81
C GLY A 531 -0.33 -2.10 -21.34
N PRO A 532 -0.37 -1.84 -20.02
CA PRO A 532 -1.36 -0.95 -19.38
C PRO A 532 -1.22 0.54 -19.74
N GLY A 533 -0.37 0.89 -20.70
CA GLY A 533 -0.14 2.26 -21.15
C GLY A 533 0.84 3.03 -20.28
N GLN A 534 1.12 4.26 -20.69
CA GLN A 534 1.84 5.28 -19.89
C GLN A 534 0.98 6.51 -19.64
N ASP A 535 -0.24 6.53 -20.20
CA ASP A 535 -1.23 7.58 -20.08
C ASP A 535 -2.62 7.00 -19.92
N ASP A 536 -3.56 7.85 -19.52
CA ASP A 536 -4.96 7.47 -19.39
C ASP A 536 -5.58 7.18 -20.76
N ARG A 537 -6.57 6.27 -20.79
CA ARG A 537 -7.25 5.88 -22.03
C ARG A 537 -8.74 5.99 -21.85
N THR A 538 -9.35 6.84 -22.66
CA THR A 538 -10.79 7.02 -22.69
C THR A 538 -11.31 6.76 -24.08
N VAL A 539 -12.36 5.95 -24.15
CA VAL A 539 -13.11 5.64 -25.37
C VAL A 539 -14.58 5.86 -25.06
N VAL A 540 -15.27 6.61 -25.90
CA VAL A 540 -16.71 6.83 -25.82
C VAL A 540 -17.31 6.58 -27.19
N VAL A 541 -18.20 5.59 -27.29
CA VAL A 541 -18.89 5.24 -28.53
C VAL A 541 -20.38 5.46 -28.37
N LEU A 542 -20.96 6.21 -29.30
CA LEU A 542 -22.39 6.41 -29.43
C LEU A 542 -22.90 5.68 -30.66
N GLU A 543 -23.78 4.71 -30.49
CA GLU A 543 -24.45 4.01 -31.58
C GLU A 543 -25.92 4.43 -31.68
N LEU A 544 -26.37 4.80 -32.86
CA LEU A 544 -27.79 4.98 -33.14
C LEU A 544 -28.45 3.61 -33.39
N ALA A 545 -28.96 2.97 -32.34
CA ALA A 545 -29.39 1.57 -32.33
C ALA A 545 -30.74 1.26 -33.03
N GLY A 546 -31.29 2.19 -33.82
CA GLY A 546 -32.54 2.00 -34.58
C GLY A 546 -33.60 3.09 -34.39
N GLU A 547 -34.69 3.03 -35.17
CA GLU A 547 -35.83 3.97 -35.09
C GLU A 547 -36.51 3.92 -33.71
N TYR A 548 -36.11 4.80 -32.79
CA TYR A 548 -36.99 5.19 -31.69
C TYR A 548 -38.12 6.05 -32.27
N ARG A 549 -39.21 5.40 -32.71
CA ARG A 549 -40.43 6.10 -33.08
C ARG A 549 -41.00 6.79 -31.85
N SER A 550 -40.83 8.11 -31.77
CA SER A 550 -41.53 8.93 -30.79
C SER A 550 -43.03 8.61 -30.87
N LEU A 551 -43.61 8.18 -29.75
CA LEU A 551 -45.02 7.83 -29.62
C LEU A 551 -45.98 8.99 -29.97
N LEU A 552 -45.46 10.21 -30.11
CA LEU A 552 -46.20 11.39 -30.55
C LEU A 552 -46.66 11.31 -32.02
N GLY A 553 -45.96 10.54 -32.87
CA GLY A 553 -46.34 10.38 -34.28
C GLY A 553 -47.52 9.44 -34.55
N LYS A 554 -47.96 8.65 -33.55
CA LYS A 554 -49.02 7.63 -33.72
C LYS A 554 -50.41 8.06 -33.26
N LEU A 555 -50.60 9.28 -32.76
CA LEU A 555 -51.93 9.78 -32.34
C LEU A 555 -52.89 10.09 -33.50
N ASN A 556 -52.47 9.91 -34.76
CA ASN A 556 -53.35 9.90 -35.92
C ASN A 556 -53.14 8.60 -36.69
N LEU A 557 -53.96 7.57 -36.45
CA LEU A 557 -54.45 6.59 -37.44
C LEU A 557 -55.42 5.60 -36.77
N ALA A 558 -56.52 5.33 -37.49
CA ALA A 558 -57.74 4.64 -37.04
C ALA A 558 -57.56 3.15 -36.66
N PRO A 559 -58.53 2.53 -35.95
CA PRO A 559 -58.39 1.19 -35.38
C PRO A 559 -58.71 0.08 -36.38
N GLY A 560 -57.83 -0.91 -36.48
CA GLY A 560 -58.11 -2.16 -37.19
C GLY A 560 -56.96 -3.16 -37.12
N GLU A 561 -57.31 -4.38 -36.70
CA GLU A 561 -56.60 -5.65 -36.84
C GLU A 561 -55.64 -6.10 -35.71
N GLN A 562 -56.16 -7.05 -34.93
CA GLN A 562 -55.43 -7.96 -34.05
C GLN A 562 -54.85 -9.13 -34.85
N GLY A 563 -53.61 -9.53 -34.54
CA GLY A 563 -52.98 -10.77 -35.00
C GLY A 563 -51.97 -11.27 -33.96
N THR A 564 -52.02 -12.56 -33.66
CA THR A 564 -51.41 -13.28 -32.52
C THR A 564 -50.10 -14.02 -32.86
N SER A 565 -49.06 -13.95 -32.01
CA SER A 565 -48.22 -15.04 -31.40
C SER A 565 -46.83 -14.50 -30.95
N PRO A 566 -46.18 -15.05 -29.89
CA PRO A 566 -45.25 -14.31 -29.04
C PRO A 566 -43.77 -14.42 -29.43
N ALA A 567 -43.06 -13.29 -29.40
CA ALA A 567 -41.62 -13.20 -29.24
C ALA A 567 -41.33 -12.34 -27.99
N PRO A 568 -40.37 -12.71 -27.12
CA PRO A 568 -40.20 -12.04 -25.83
C PRO A 568 -39.35 -10.78 -26.00
N PHE A 569 -40.02 -9.64 -25.73
CA PHE A 569 -39.56 -8.32 -25.28
C PHE A 569 -40.32 -7.21 -26.04
N ASP A 570 -41.65 -7.25 -25.93
CA ASP A 570 -42.49 -6.08 -26.10
C ASP A 570 -42.51 -5.30 -24.79
N ASN A 571 -42.03 -4.06 -24.77
CA ASN A 571 -42.53 -3.12 -23.77
C ASN A 571 -42.62 -1.67 -24.30
N PRO A 572 -43.66 -1.34 -25.08
CA PRO A 572 -44.06 0.04 -25.34
C PRO A 572 -44.78 0.57 -24.10
N PHE A 573 -44.02 1.00 -23.07
CA PHE A 573 -44.47 1.49 -21.75
C PHE A 573 -45.71 0.80 -21.18
N LEU A 574 -45.52 -0.19 -20.31
CA LEU A 574 -46.56 -0.65 -19.39
C LEU A 574 -47.05 0.57 -18.59
N SER A 575 -48.28 1.00 -18.86
CA SER A 575 -48.91 2.12 -18.18
C SER A 575 -50.03 1.61 -17.28
N ARG A 576 -50.12 2.13 -16.06
CA ARG A 576 -51.22 1.84 -15.15
C ARG A 576 -51.65 3.10 -14.43
N GLU A 577 -52.96 3.23 -14.28
CA GLU A 577 -53.60 4.38 -13.65
C GLU A 577 -54.34 3.93 -12.40
N TRP A 578 -54.20 4.70 -11.32
CA TRP A 578 -54.97 4.55 -10.09
C TRP A 578 -55.56 5.89 -9.69
N SER A 579 -56.82 5.88 -9.26
CA SER A 579 -57.49 7.08 -8.74
C SER A 579 -58.03 6.78 -7.35
N VAL A 580 -57.74 7.66 -6.40
CA VAL A 580 -58.23 7.58 -5.02
C VAL A 580 -58.85 8.88 -4.59
N ARG A 581 -59.72 8.81 -3.58
CA ARG A 581 -60.29 10.01 -2.97
C ARG A 581 -59.19 10.78 -2.27
N SER A 582 -59.32 12.10 -2.25
CA SER A 582 -58.38 13.01 -1.61
C SER A 582 -58.49 12.97 -0.08
N ILE A 583 -58.25 11.81 0.53
CA ILE A 583 -58.31 11.53 1.97
C ILE A 583 -56.95 10.99 2.41
N LEU A 584 -56.35 11.59 3.44
CA LEU A 584 -55.09 11.14 4.01
C LEU A 584 -55.22 9.72 4.59
N GLY A 585 -54.25 8.87 4.31
CA GLY A 585 -54.18 7.44 4.64
C GLY A 585 -54.33 6.53 3.42
N ASP A 586 -55.10 6.93 2.40
CA ASP A 586 -55.33 6.11 1.19
C ASP A 586 -54.11 6.13 0.24
N GLU A 587 -53.25 7.16 0.33
CA GLU A 587 -52.03 7.29 -0.47
C GLU A 587 -51.05 6.13 -0.23
N ARG A 588 -50.95 5.63 1.01
CA ARG A 588 -50.03 4.54 1.36
C ARG A 588 -50.38 3.25 0.65
N LEU A 589 -51.67 2.96 0.52
CA LEU A 589 -52.15 1.76 -0.17
C LEU A 589 -51.83 1.81 -1.67
N ILE A 590 -51.89 2.99 -2.27
CA ILE A 590 -51.57 3.21 -3.68
C ILE A 590 -50.07 3.14 -3.90
N ALA A 591 -49.26 3.82 -3.07
CA ALA A 591 -47.82 3.74 -3.12
C ALA A 591 -47.34 2.29 -3.00
N MET A 592 -47.86 1.51 -2.04
CA MET A 592 -47.57 0.07 -1.91
C MET A 592 -47.90 -0.70 -3.20
N LYS A 593 -49.11 -0.52 -3.75
CA LYS A 593 -49.53 -1.17 -5.01
C LYS A 593 -48.66 -0.80 -6.20
N ILE A 594 -48.18 0.44 -6.28
CA ILE A 594 -47.29 0.89 -7.34
C ILE A 594 -45.93 0.22 -7.19
N GLY A 595 -45.35 0.21 -5.98
CA GLY A 595 -44.07 -0.46 -5.77
C GLY A 595 -44.14 -1.98 -5.98
N ASP A 596 -45.22 -2.65 -5.57
CA ASP A 596 -45.43 -4.07 -5.88
C ASP A 596 -45.54 -4.33 -7.39
N TRP A 597 -46.20 -3.42 -8.11
CA TRP A 597 -46.30 -3.48 -9.57
C TRP A 597 -44.96 -3.18 -10.27
N MET A 598 -44.14 -2.28 -9.70
CA MET A 598 -42.77 -2.05 -10.16
C MET A 598 -41.89 -3.28 -9.94
N ASP A 599 -41.97 -3.97 -8.79
CA ASP A 599 -41.25 -5.23 -8.55
C ASP A 599 -41.66 -6.33 -9.55
N GLU A 600 -42.96 -6.44 -9.85
CA GLU A 600 -43.49 -7.45 -10.79
C GLU A 600 -43.07 -7.19 -12.24
N ARG A 601 -43.01 -5.92 -12.65
CA ARG A 601 -42.82 -5.51 -14.06
C ARG A 601 -41.45 -4.92 -14.37
N TRP A 602 -40.66 -4.64 -13.35
CA TRP A 602 -39.30 -4.10 -13.44
C TRP A 602 -38.33 -4.81 -12.48
N PRO A 603 -38.11 -6.13 -12.66
CA PRO A 603 -37.33 -6.94 -11.73
C PRO A 603 -35.86 -6.47 -11.65
N GLU A 604 -35.23 -6.75 -10.49
CA GLU A 604 -33.82 -6.48 -10.18
C GLU A 604 -33.43 -4.98 -10.03
N CYS A 605 -34.41 -4.10 -9.84
CA CYS A 605 -34.19 -2.66 -9.65
C CYS A 605 -34.27 -2.26 -8.16
N ASP A 606 -33.26 -1.54 -7.64
CA ASP A 606 -33.17 -1.11 -6.23
C ASP A 606 -33.75 0.29 -6.01
N ILE A 607 -34.98 0.53 -6.48
CA ILE A 607 -35.63 1.86 -6.42
C ILE A 607 -37.05 1.80 -5.87
N ARG A 608 -37.53 0.61 -5.47
CA ARG A 608 -38.91 0.42 -5.03
C ARG A 608 -39.24 1.30 -3.84
N GLU A 609 -38.40 1.29 -2.81
CA GLU A 609 -38.64 2.04 -1.57
C GLU A 609 -38.58 3.56 -1.83
N ASP A 610 -37.64 4.00 -2.66
CA ASP A 610 -37.48 5.39 -3.08
C ASP A 610 -38.69 5.88 -3.89
N ALA A 611 -39.13 5.09 -4.88
CA ALA A 611 -40.29 5.40 -5.71
C ALA A 611 -41.58 5.39 -4.89
N GLN A 612 -41.79 4.40 -4.02
CA GLN A 612 -42.93 4.37 -3.11
C GLN A 612 -42.98 5.62 -2.23
N SER A 613 -41.85 6.00 -1.64
CA SER A 613 -41.76 7.14 -0.73
C SER A 613 -41.97 8.47 -1.46
N ALA A 614 -41.33 8.67 -2.61
CA ALA A 614 -41.49 9.88 -3.42
C ALA A 614 -42.91 10.03 -3.99
N ILE A 615 -43.52 8.94 -4.47
CA ILE A 615 -44.90 8.97 -4.97
C ILE A 615 -45.88 9.23 -3.83
N CYS A 616 -45.67 8.60 -2.66
CA CYS A 616 -46.49 8.86 -1.49
C CYS A 616 -46.46 10.34 -1.10
N GLU A 617 -45.27 10.95 -1.08
CA GLU A 617 -45.11 12.36 -0.74
C GLU A 617 -45.74 13.29 -1.80
N ALA A 618 -45.61 12.96 -3.08
CA ALA A 618 -46.28 13.68 -4.16
C ALA A 618 -47.82 13.60 -4.05
N MET A 619 -48.35 12.45 -3.63
CA MET A 619 -49.78 12.28 -3.37
C MET A 619 -50.24 13.09 -2.15
N ILE A 620 -49.47 13.14 -1.07
CA ILE A 620 -49.78 13.97 0.11
C ILE A 620 -49.87 15.44 -0.31
N ASN A 621 -48.90 15.92 -1.10
CA ASN A 621 -48.93 17.27 -1.65
C ASN A 621 -50.16 17.53 -2.52
N ALA A 622 -50.54 16.57 -3.38
CA ALA A 622 -51.76 16.66 -4.18
C ALA A 622 -53.03 16.70 -3.32
N ILE A 623 -53.11 15.93 -2.23
CA ILE A 623 -54.25 15.89 -1.31
C ILE A 623 -54.36 17.17 -0.47
N GLU A 624 -53.28 17.58 0.17
CA GLU A 624 -53.26 18.68 1.13
C GLU A 624 -53.24 20.05 0.44
N HIS A 625 -52.39 20.21 -0.57
CA HIS A 625 -52.15 21.50 -1.20
C HIS A 625 -52.91 21.67 -2.52
N GLY A 626 -52.95 20.64 -3.36
CA GLY A 626 -53.69 20.67 -4.63
C GLY A 626 -55.21 20.70 -4.41
N ASN A 627 -55.72 19.66 -3.78
CA ASN A 627 -57.15 19.44 -3.53
C ASN A 627 -57.68 20.05 -2.22
N LYS A 628 -56.81 20.59 -1.36
CA LYS A 628 -57.18 21.25 -0.09
C LYS A 628 -58.04 20.38 0.83
N LEU A 629 -57.70 19.09 0.94
CA LEU A 629 -58.40 18.11 1.78
C LEU A 629 -59.91 17.99 1.49
N GLN A 630 -60.34 18.27 0.25
CA GLN A 630 -61.74 18.14 -0.13
C GLN A 630 -62.09 16.67 -0.43
N PRO A 631 -62.94 16.01 0.37
CA PRO A 631 -63.18 14.57 0.26
C PRO A 631 -63.95 14.15 -1.01
N ASN A 632 -64.50 15.11 -1.76
CA ASN A 632 -65.20 14.89 -3.03
C ASN A 632 -64.28 14.96 -4.25
N LYS A 633 -62.99 15.28 -4.07
CA LYS A 633 -61.98 15.35 -5.13
C LYS A 633 -61.14 14.08 -5.17
N TYR A 634 -60.53 13.80 -6.31
CA TYR A 634 -59.64 12.66 -6.51
C TYR A 634 -58.19 13.10 -6.73
N VAL A 635 -57.28 12.18 -6.39
CA VAL A 635 -55.88 12.21 -6.82
C VAL A 635 -55.66 11.01 -7.72
N THR A 636 -55.10 11.25 -8.90
CA THR A 636 -54.88 10.24 -9.92
C THR A 636 -53.39 10.05 -10.14
N VAL A 637 -52.90 8.81 -10.01
CA VAL A 637 -51.51 8.46 -10.29
C VAL A 637 -51.45 7.64 -11.56
N ILE A 638 -50.62 8.07 -12.51
CA ILE A 638 -50.32 7.34 -13.74
C ILE A 638 -48.84 6.97 -13.68
N ALA A 639 -48.55 5.67 -13.60
CA ALA A 639 -47.19 5.17 -13.67
C ALA A 639 -46.94 4.47 -15.00
N GLN A 640 -45.79 4.75 -15.60
CA GLN A 640 -45.34 4.18 -16.86
C GLN A 640 -43.96 3.57 -16.64
N ILE A 641 -43.79 2.29 -16.95
CA ILE A 641 -42.52 1.57 -16.81
C ILE A 641 -41.99 1.23 -18.20
N GLY A 642 -40.84 1.80 -18.55
CA GLY A 642 -40.02 1.44 -19.70
C GLY A 642 -38.83 0.55 -19.30
N GLY A 643 -37.93 0.28 -20.25
CA GLY A 643 -36.76 -0.58 -19.98
C GLY A 643 -35.76 0.00 -18.96
N MET A 644 -35.50 1.31 -19.06
CA MET A 644 -34.49 2.03 -18.25
C MET A 644 -35.07 3.15 -17.38
N LEU A 645 -36.35 3.46 -17.54
CA LEU A 645 -37.01 4.60 -16.92
C LEU A 645 -38.41 4.23 -16.46
N ALA A 646 -38.77 4.57 -15.23
CA ALA A 646 -40.15 4.69 -14.82
C ALA A 646 -40.51 6.15 -14.62
N VAL A 647 -41.70 6.52 -15.10
CA VAL A 647 -42.27 7.85 -14.94
C VAL A 647 -43.57 7.72 -14.16
N CYS A 648 -43.72 8.49 -13.09
CA CYS A 648 -44.93 8.53 -12.29
C CYS A 648 -45.48 9.95 -12.27
N ARG A 649 -46.70 10.14 -12.79
CA ARG A 649 -47.42 11.42 -12.73
C ARG A 649 -48.51 11.35 -11.69
N VAL A 650 -48.48 12.26 -10.73
CA VAL A 650 -49.50 12.43 -9.69
C VAL A 650 -50.31 13.68 -10.01
N TYR A 651 -51.59 13.51 -10.29
CA TYR A 651 -52.54 14.55 -10.67
C TYR A 651 -53.43 14.97 -9.50
N ASP A 652 -53.69 16.27 -9.39
CA ASP A 652 -54.74 16.86 -8.56
C ASP A 652 -55.80 17.61 -9.40
N GLU A 653 -57.01 17.73 -8.86
CA GLU A 653 -58.17 18.33 -9.53
C GLU A 653 -58.24 19.87 -9.37
N GLY A 654 -57.17 20.51 -8.89
CA GLY A 654 -56.99 21.95 -8.97
C GLY A 654 -57.78 22.78 -7.96
N GLY A 655 -57.07 23.40 -7.04
CA GLY A 655 -57.58 24.43 -6.13
C GLY A 655 -56.51 25.18 -5.36
N GLY A 656 -55.27 24.68 -5.31
CA GLY A 656 -54.09 25.31 -4.72
C GLY A 656 -53.23 26.12 -5.69
N HIS A 657 -52.44 27.04 -5.14
CA HIS A 657 -51.43 27.81 -5.86
C HIS A 657 -50.07 27.14 -5.70
N PHE A 658 -49.45 26.69 -6.79
CA PHE A 658 -48.05 26.28 -6.85
C PHE A 658 -47.38 26.98 -8.04
N PRO A 659 -46.51 27.98 -7.82
CA PRO A 659 -45.75 28.58 -8.91
C PRO A 659 -44.29 28.09 -8.92
N ARG A 660 -43.92 27.23 -9.88
CA ARG A 660 -42.79 27.38 -10.84
C ARG A 660 -42.53 26.06 -11.57
N LEU A 661 -42.22 26.17 -12.87
CA LEU A 661 -42.10 25.09 -13.85
C LEU A 661 -40.74 24.33 -13.82
N SER A 662 -39.91 24.50 -12.79
CA SER A 662 -38.58 23.87 -12.70
C SER A 662 -38.03 23.85 -11.27
N ARG A 663 -37.19 22.84 -10.98
CA ARG A 663 -36.38 22.71 -9.76
C ARG A 663 -35.56 23.99 -9.51
N ASP A 664 -35.84 24.71 -8.41
CA ASP A 664 -35.08 25.89 -7.96
C ASP A 664 -34.14 25.45 -6.82
N GLU A 665 -32.86 25.28 -7.14
CA GLU A 665 -31.84 24.75 -6.19
C GLU A 665 -31.64 25.68 -4.99
N ASP A 666 -31.77 27.01 -5.19
CA ASP A 666 -31.63 28.00 -4.11
C ASP A 666 -32.80 27.92 -3.12
N GLU A 667 -33.99 27.56 -3.58
CA GLU A 667 -35.16 27.36 -2.71
C GLU A 667 -35.03 26.05 -1.91
N MET A 668 -34.57 24.96 -2.53
CA MET A 668 -34.36 23.69 -1.83
C MET A 668 -33.31 23.82 -0.74
N ARG A 669 -32.20 24.52 -1.03
CA ARG A 669 -31.15 24.80 -0.05
C ARG A 669 -31.67 25.64 1.13
N LYS A 670 -32.49 26.67 0.87
CA LYS A 670 -33.15 27.47 1.92
C LYS A 670 -34.15 26.67 2.76
N LYS A 671 -34.84 25.69 2.18
CA LYS A 671 -35.76 24.80 2.93
C LYS A 671 -35.00 23.82 3.82
N LEU A 672 -33.88 23.27 3.35
CA LEU A 672 -32.96 22.43 4.12
C LEU A 672 -32.34 23.17 5.33
N GLU A 673 -32.12 24.47 5.20
CA GLU A 673 -31.59 25.33 6.27
C GLU A 673 -32.68 25.85 7.24
N SER A 674 -33.96 25.62 6.96
CA SER A 674 -35.07 26.15 7.78
C SER A 674 -35.51 25.15 8.86
N GLU A 675 -35.79 25.66 10.08
CA GLU A 675 -36.33 24.87 11.19
C GLU A 675 -37.85 24.59 11.07
N ASP A 676 -38.52 25.11 10.03
CA ASP A 676 -39.95 24.86 9.79
C ASP A 676 -40.13 23.53 9.02
N PRO A 677 -40.83 22.53 9.60
CA PRO A 677 -41.06 21.24 8.93
C PRO A 677 -41.94 21.34 7.67
N ARG A 678 -42.57 22.49 7.41
CA ARG A 678 -43.40 22.72 6.21
C ARG A 678 -42.52 22.87 4.96
N GLY A 679 -42.62 21.92 4.03
CA GLY A 679 -41.89 21.94 2.75
C GLY A 679 -40.83 20.84 2.59
N TRP A 680 -40.64 20.01 3.62
CA TRP A 680 -39.76 18.83 3.56
C TRP A 680 -40.21 17.81 2.52
N GLY A 681 -41.49 17.78 2.16
CA GLY A 681 -42.00 16.88 1.15
C GLY A 681 -41.35 17.05 -0.23
N LEU A 682 -41.12 18.29 -0.66
CA LEU A 682 -40.42 18.55 -1.91
C LEU A 682 -38.94 18.20 -1.83
N VAL A 683 -38.30 18.41 -0.67
CA VAL A 683 -36.91 18.01 -0.43
C VAL A 683 -36.77 16.48 -0.44
N MET A 684 -37.75 15.77 0.11
CA MET A 684 -37.80 14.31 0.11
C MET A 684 -37.98 13.78 -1.31
N ILE A 685 -38.91 14.33 -2.09
CA ILE A 685 -39.06 14.02 -3.52
C ILE A 685 -37.76 14.29 -4.29
N ASP A 686 -37.10 15.43 -4.02
CA ASP A 686 -35.85 15.82 -4.67
C ASP A 686 -34.67 14.89 -4.35
N SER A 687 -34.67 14.29 -3.16
CA SER A 687 -33.64 13.34 -2.73
C SER A 687 -33.86 11.91 -3.23
N LEU A 688 -35.11 11.55 -3.56
CA LEU A 688 -35.51 10.17 -3.88
C LEU A 688 -35.77 9.95 -5.38
N ALA A 689 -36.27 10.96 -6.11
CA ALA A 689 -36.44 10.88 -7.55
C ALA A 689 -35.17 11.37 -8.27
N ASP A 690 -34.77 10.68 -9.36
CA ASP A 690 -33.60 11.10 -10.14
C ASP A 690 -33.85 12.43 -10.88
N TYR A 691 -35.12 12.68 -11.22
CA TYR A 691 -35.60 13.98 -11.70
C TYR A 691 -37.09 14.13 -11.38
N TRP A 692 -37.55 15.36 -11.16
CA TRP A 692 -38.98 15.65 -11.04
C TRP A 692 -39.33 17.02 -11.60
N THR A 693 -40.57 17.18 -12.03
CA THR A 693 -41.12 18.44 -12.54
C THR A 693 -42.58 18.58 -12.15
N THR A 694 -43.12 19.79 -12.28
CA THR A 694 -44.55 20.05 -12.13
C THR A 694 -45.09 20.74 -13.36
N GLY A 695 -46.34 20.45 -13.69
CA GLY A 695 -46.98 21.00 -14.86
C GLY A 695 -48.50 21.01 -14.73
N ARG A 696 -49.16 21.43 -15.81
CA ARG A 696 -50.62 21.41 -15.92
C ARG A 696 -51.02 20.97 -17.31
N ASP A 697 -51.96 20.05 -17.40
CA ASP A 697 -52.58 19.61 -18.65
C ASP A 697 -54.12 19.60 -18.52
N GLU A 698 -54.80 18.94 -19.47
CA GLU A 698 -56.27 18.83 -19.51
C GLU A 698 -56.87 18.06 -18.32
N ARG A 699 -56.09 17.19 -17.64
CA ARG A 699 -56.52 16.40 -16.49
C ARG A 699 -56.36 17.14 -15.16
N GLY A 700 -55.48 18.13 -15.09
CA GLY A 700 -55.24 18.90 -13.87
C GLY A 700 -53.80 19.37 -13.72
N PHE A 701 -53.45 19.77 -12.51
CA PHE A 701 -52.04 19.98 -12.14
C PHE A 701 -51.41 18.61 -11.87
N TYR A 702 -50.14 18.46 -12.21
CA TYR A 702 -49.41 17.22 -11.96
C TYR A 702 -48.01 17.46 -11.42
N THR A 703 -47.56 16.51 -10.61
CA THR A 703 -46.14 16.30 -10.28
C THR A 703 -45.67 15.06 -11.01
N GLU A 704 -44.65 15.19 -11.85
CA GLU A 704 -44.06 14.11 -12.62
C GLU A 704 -42.70 13.75 -12.03
N LEU A 705 -42.54 12.48 -11.68
CA LEU A 705 -41.37 11.89 -11.05
C LEU A 705 -40.71 10.91 -12.03
N TYR A 706 -39.39 10.96 -12.13
CA TYR A 706 -38.60 10.11 -12.99
C TYR A 706 -37.64 9.28 -12.14
N PHE A 707 -37.63 7.97 -12.37
CA PHE A 707 -36.75 7.02 -11.72
C PHE A 707 -35.99 6.25 -12.81
N MET A 708 -34.67 6.31 -12.77
CA MET A 708 -33.80 5.54 -13.67
C MET A 708 -33.51 4.16 -13.07
N ARG A 709 -33.31 3.17 -13.94
CA ARG A 709 -32.96 1.82 -13.50
C ARG A 709 -31.62 1.84 -12.76
N LYS A 710 -31.60 1.35 -11.52
CA LYS A 710 -30.38 1.11 -10.74
C LYS A 710 -30.29 -0.41 -10.52
N SER A 711 -29.35 -1.06 -11.20
CA SER A 711 -29.13 -2.52 -11.07
C SER A 711 -28.59 -2.85 -9.69
N ARG A 712 -28.98 -4.00 -9.13
CA ARG A 712 -28.26 -4.57 -7.98
C ARG A 712 -26.80 -4.80 -8.38
N ASN A 713 -25.87 -4.11 -7.73
CA ASN A 713 -24.46 -4.48 -7.76
C ASN A 713 -24.36 -5.99 -7.47
N ALA A 714 -23.69 -6.73 -8.35
CA ALA A 714 -23.22 -8.07 -8.03
C ALA A 714 -22.42 -7.97 -6.73
N PRO A 715 -22.59 -8.91 -5.77
CA PRO A 715 -21.82 -8.86 -4.53
C PRO A 715 -20.33 -8.90 -4.85
N ASP A 716 -19.61 -7.88 -4.39
CA ASP A 716 -18.14 -7.83 -4.33
C ASP A 716 -17.60 -9.16 -3.83
N GLY A 717 -17.01 -9.95 -4.72
CA GLY A 717 -16.43 -11.24 -4.35
C GLY A 717 -16.39 -12.28 -5.45
N GLN A 718 -15.69 -11.99 -6.56
CA GLN A 718 -14.89 -12.97 -7.31
C GLN A 718 -14.09 -12.26 -8.41
N SER A 719 -12.92 -11.75 -8.03
CA SER A 719 -11.82 -11.53 -8.96
C SER A 719 -11.12 -12.87 -9.22
N THR A 720 -11.07 -13.31 -10.48
CA THR A 720 -9.98 -14.19 -10.94
C THR A 720 -8.77 -13.36 -11.29
#